data_AF-A0A8K1CQ07-F1
#
_entry.id   AF-A0A8K1CQ07-F1
#
_cell.length_a   1.000
_cell.length_b   1.000
_cell.length_c   1.000
_cell.angle_alpha   90.00
_cell.angle_beta   90.00
_cell.angle_gamma   90.00
#
_symmetry.space_group_name_H-M   'P 1'
#
loop_
_entity.id
_entity.type
_entity.pdbx_description
1 polymer ?
#
loop_
_entity_poly.entity_id
_entity_poly.type
_entity_poly.pdbx_seq_one_letter_code
_entity_poly.pdbx_strand_id
1 'polypeptide(L)'
;MPPRFSSLTAASSPMAQPNNVQGGLYRKRAITRADLHHAQRIVVKMGTSVVSTNGEPALGRIASMVEQICMLKRQGKEVLLVTSGSVGIGRKRLNKQILLSASLRTHVQGNQQMLALEKKKGAMAAAGQIGLMSLYETLFSLYDVACSQVLVTASDFKTAKNRANMRDTMLNLLELDVIPIVNENDAVSAASDGTVFSDNDSLAALVGGEIEADLLLLLTDVEGLYNKPPNQPGAKVIPVFRMETSEFEIGEKSSVGRGGMGSKIEAAQAAINRGVKAVVIASGFKYGIVRDLLNGANLGTLFVSNPGDTSGDVMGADEMAKAARSASRDLQRLSSEERTKVLLRIANELVSQSDAILKANQQDIVAAEATSLDEGLLARLKLTKAKLETLADGITTIARSDEPIGRMLKRTELASGLILHQETAPIGVLLVIFESRPDSLPQIAALALRSGNGLLLKGGKEAVHSNAVLHKLIVDAVEAETKGSVSRNVIGLVTSREEISDLLRLDDVIDLCIPRGSGSMVAHIKKNTRIPVLGHAEGVCHMYIHSEADMGKAKALAIDAKTDYPAACNALETLLIDEALVNDGRAKELLSALEHVGVTLHVGPIADRLGLATIKSRKTTNMSMEYGTKNLTVEVVRDLDGAVQHINQFSSGHTESIVTENHEAAEAFQQGIDSACVFHNASTRFADGYRFGLGAEVGISTGRIHARGPVGVEGLLTTKWKLTSESGHTVAQFTSNAKNPEPLRYTHKKLELIAQEKSNARPKSSRL
;
A
#
# COMPACT_ATOMS: atom_id res chain seq x y z
N MET A 1 -6.84 55.13 -44.11
CA MET A 1 -7.92 55.98 -43.55
C MET A 1 -9.17 55.13 -43.35
N PRO A 2 -9.91 55.31 -42.24
CA PRO A 2 -10.96 54.40 -41.73
C PRO A 2 -12.34 54.71 -42.34
N PRO A 3 -13.43 54.00 -41.96
CA PRO A 3 -14.24 54.39 -40.78
C PRO A 3 -14.77 53.17 -39.96
N ARG A 4 -14.72 53.18 -38.62
CA ARG A 4 -15.78 53.59 -37.67
C ARG A 4 -17.18 53.02 -37.98
N PHE A 5 -17.64 52.10 -37.13
CA PHE A 5 -19.07 51.83 -36.95
C PHE A 5 -19.49 51.99 -35.48
N SER A 6 -20.70 52.53 -35.38
CA SER A 6 -21.39 53.13 -34.25
C SER A 6 -22.10 52.13 -33.34
N SER A 7 -22.30 52.58 -32.11
CA SER A 7 -23.29 52.12 -31.12
C SER A 7 -24.65 51.78 -31.71
N LEU A 8 -25.27 50.69 -31.22
CA LEU A 8 -26.71 50.57 -31.11
C LEU A 8 -27.08 49.61 -29.96
N THR A 9 -27.83 50.16 -29.03
CA THR A 9 -28.58 49.54 -27.95
C THR A 9 -29.69 48.64 -28.51
N ALA A 10 -29.94 47.49 -27.88
CA ALA A 10 -31.11 46.67 -28.15
C ALA A 10 -31.88 46.42 -26.84
N ALA A 11 -33.11 46.92 -26.82
CA ALA A 11 -34.09 46.73 -25.77
C ALA A 11 -34.80 45.37 -25.90
N SER A 12 -35.29 44.94 -24.75
CA SER A 12 -36.01 43.73 -24.37
C SER A 12 -37.26 43.37 -25.17
N SER A 13 -37.55 42.06 -25.26
CA SER A 13 -38.91 41.52 -25.17
C SER A 13 -38.91 40.21 -24.36
N PRO A 14 -40.02 39.89 -23.65
CA PRO A 14 -39.98 39.12 -22.41
C PRO A 14 -40.32 37.65 -22.64
N MET A 15 -39.60 36.73 -21.99
CA MET A 15 -40.01 35.34 -21.88
C MET A 15 -39.86 34.82 -20.46
N ALA A 16 -41.00 34.33 -19.97
CA ALA A 16 -41.23 33.32 -18.95
C ALA A 16 -40.57 33.51 -17.58
N GLN A 17 -41.41 33.87 -16.61
CA GLN A 17 -41.15 33.63 -15.18
C GLN A 17 -40.85 32.13 -14.97
N PRO A 18 -39.72 31.75 -14.35
CA PRO A 18 -39.57 30.41 -13.83
C PRO A 18 -40.33 30.29 -12.51
N ASN A 19 -41.23 29.31 -12.48
CA ASN A 19 -42.01 28.89 -11.33
C ASN A 19 -41.16 28.76 -10.06
N ASN A 20 -41.76 29.21 -8.95
CA ASN A 20 -41.39 28.84 -7.59
C ASN A 20 -41.21 27.31 -7.49
N VAL A 21 -39.96 26.87 -7.41
CA VAL A 21 -39.59 25.55 -6.90
C VAL A 21 -38.74 25.80 -5.66
N GLN A 22 -39.19 25.20 -4.55
CA GLN A 22 -38.58 25.22 -3.23
C GLN A 22 -37.07 24.94 -3.29
N GLY A 23 -36.32 25.65 -2.44
CA GLY A 23 -34.86 25.68 -2.43
C GLY A 23 -34.20 24.30 -2.38
N GLY A 24 -33.52 23.94 -3.47
CA GLY A 24 -32.49 22.91 -3.47
C GLY A 24 -31.14 23.55 -3.13
N LEU A 25 -30.55 23.18 -2.00
CA LEU A 25 -29.14 23.46 -1.72
C LEU A 25 -28.27 22.77 -2.78
N TYR A 26 -27.71 23.54 -3.72
CA TYR A 26 -26.55 23.08 -4.48
C TYR A 26 -25.39 22.87 -3.50
N ARG A 27 -25.14 21.63 -3.08
CA ARG A 27 -23.92 21.25 -2.33
C ARG A 27 -22.71 21.57 -3.22
N LYS A 28 -21.86 22.50 -2.80
CA LYS A 28 -20.55 22.76 -3.44
C LYS A 28 -19.75 21.46 -3.50
N ARG A 29 -19.09 21.17 -4.64
CA ARG A 29 -18.22 19.99 -4.81
C ARG A 29 -17.14 19.96 -3.72
N ALA A 30 -16.98 18.78 -3.12
CA ALA A 30 -15.89 18.33 -2.27
C ALA A 30 -14.49 18.67 -2.82
N ILE A 31 -13.58 19.22 -2.00
CA ILE A 31 -12.14 19.35 -2.35
C ILE A 31 -11.34 18.24 -1.66
N THR A 32 -10.50 17.54 -2.42
CA THR A 32 -9.63 16.42 -2.00
C THR A 32 -8.17 16.71 -2.34
N ARG A 33 -7.23 15.86 -1.86
CA ARG A 33 -5.80 15.99 -2.20
C ARG A 33 -5.51 15.82 -3.69
N ALA A 34 -6.29 15.00 -4.40
CA ALA A 34 -6.14 14.84 -5.84
C ALA A 34 -6.47 16.14 -6.60
N ASP A 35 -7.36 16.97 -6.06
CA ASP A 35 -7.72 18.25 -6.67
C ASP A 35 -6.58 19.28 -6.59
N LEU A 36 -5.59 19.09 -5.71
CA LEU A 36 -4.41 19.96 -5.61
C LEU A 36 -3.61 20.01 -6.91
N HIS A 37 -3.59 18.91 -7.68
CA HIS A 37 -2.92 18.85 -8.99
C HIS A 37 -3.41 19.95 -9.93
N HIS A 38 -4.69 20.31 -9.85
CA HIS A 38 -5.33 21.30 -10.70
C HIS A 38 -5.16 22.76 -10.24
N ALA A 39 -4.51 23.01 -9.10
CA ALA A 39 -4.24 24.36 -8.63
C ALA A 39 -3.37 25.13 -9.65
N GLN A 40 -3.86 26.30 -10.09
CA GLN A 40 -3.18 27.17 -11.06
C GLN A 40 -2.42 28.27 -10.34
N ARG A 41 -3.08 28.96 -9.39
CA ARG A 41 -2.45 30.02 -8.60
C ARG A 41 -2.05 29.53 -7.22
N ILE A 42 -0.74 29.52 -6.97
CA ILE A 42 -0.15 28.89 -5.78
C ILE A 42 0.67 29.92 -5.01
N VAL A 43 0.39 30.04 -3.71
CA VAL A 43 1.21 30.81 -2.78
C VAL A 43 2.06 29.85 -1.97
N VAL A 44 3.39 29.98 -2.05
CA VAL A 44 4.33 29.20 -1.25
C VAL A 44 4.89 30.10 -0.15
N LYS A 45 4.63 29.77 1.11
CA LYS A 45 5.23 30.45 2.25
C LYS A 45 6.39 29.64 2.79
N MET A 46 7.56 30.25 2.86
CA MET A 46 8.75 29.68 3.51
C MET A 46 8.94 30.28 4.90
N GLY A 47 8.80 29.46 5.95
CA GLY A 47 9.05 29.86 7.33
C GLY A 47 10.52 30.23 7.61
N THR A 48 10.77 30.97 8.70
CA THR A 48 12.12 31.38 9.11
C THR A 48 13.09 30.21 9.26
N SER A 49 12.63 29.08 9.80
CA SER A 49 13.41 27.85 9.96
C SER A 49 13.71 27.16 8.63
N VAL A 50 12.85 27.32 7.63
CA VAL A 50 13.09 26.81 6.27
C VAL A 50 14.17 27.65 5.58
N VAL A 51 14.06 28.98 5.68
CA VAL A 51 14.95 29.95 5.01
C VAL A 51 16.29 30.10 5.72
N SER A 52 16.37 29.90 7.04
CA SER A 52 17.60 30.18 7.80
C SER A 52 17.89 29.14 8.89
N THR A 53 19.18 28.96 9.18
CA THR A 53 19.67 28.19 10.32
C THR A 53 20.64 29.06 11.10
N ASN A 54 20.42 29.28 12.39
CA ASN A 54 21.30 30.09 13.26
C ASN A 54 21.64 31.49 12.69
N GLY A 55 20.67 32.14 12.04
CA GLY A 55 20.86 33.45 11.42
C GLY A 55 21.70 33.45 10.14
N GLU A 56 21.90 32.30 9.48
CA GLU A 56 22.45 32.21 8.13
C GLU A 56 21.42 31.66 7.14
N PRO A 57 21.45 32.08 5.87
CA PRO A 57 20.62 31.48 4.84
C PRO A 57 20.87 29.97 4.72
N ALA A 58 19.81 29.17 4.78
CA ALA A 58 19.87 27.72 4.60
C ALA A 58 19.92 27.38 3.11
N LEU A 59 21.07 27.63 2.47
CA LEU A 59 21.24 27.63 1.02
C LEU A 59 20.65 26.38 0.34
N GLY A 60 20.93 25.17 0.84
CA GLY A 60 20.42 23.93 0.26
C GLY A 60 18.89 23.83 0.27
N ARG A 61 18.24 24.27 1.36
CA ARG A 61 16.76 24.28 1.45
C ARG A 61 16.16 25.35 0.53
N ILE A 62 16.77 26.53 0.47
CA ILE A 62 16.33 27.62 -0.41
C ILE A 62 16.45 27.19 -1.89
N ALA A 63 17.61 26.65 -2.28
CA ALA A 63 17.85 26.18 -3.65
C ALA A 63 16.86 25.08 -4.06
N SER A 64 16.62 24.10 -3.18
CA SER A 64 15.62 23.05 -3.44
C SER A 64 14.20 23.60 -3.59
N MET A 65 13.84 24.66 -2.85
CA MET A 65 12.52 25.29 -2.98
C MET A 65 12.40 26.10 -4.28
N VAL A 66 13.44 26.85 -4.63
CA VAL A 66 13.53 27.59 -5.89
C VAL A 66 13.41 26.64 -7.08
N GLU A 67 14.13 25.51 -7.07
CA GLU A 67 14.03 24.47 -8.08
C GLU A 67 12.57 24.01 -8.28
N GLN A 68 11.90 23.66 -7.18
CA GLN A 68 10.51 23.19 -7.23
C GLN A 68 9.55 24.27 -7.73
N ILE A 69 9.72 25.52 -7.31
CA ILE A 69 8.92 26.66 -7.79
C ILE A 69 9.12 26.87 -9.30
N CYS A 70 10.37 26.82 -9.78
CA CYS A 70 10.69 26.92 -11.20
C CYS A 70 10.05 25.78 -12.01
N MET A 71 10.01 24.56 -11.47
CA MET A 71 9.32 23.44 -12.11
C MET A 71 7.81 23.70 -12.24
N LEU A 72 7.16 24.24 -11.22
CA LEU A 72 5.73 24.60 -11.31
C LEU A 72 5.46 25.67 -12.34
N LYS A 73 6.31 26.70 -12.40
CA LYS A 73 6.23 27.74 -13.41
C LYS A 73 6.34 27.16 -14.83
N ARG A 74 7.27 26.23 -15.07
CA ARG A 74 7.40 25.50 -16.35
C ARG A 74 6.17 24.67 -16.71
N GLN A 75 5.34 24.30 -15.73
CA GLN A 75 4.05 23.64 -15.94
C GLN A 75 2.92 24.63 -16.22
N GLY A 76 3.21 25.93 -16.36
CA GLY A 76 2.22 26.98 -16.62
C GLY A 76 1.49 27.48 -15.37
N LYS A 77 1.99 27.17 -14.16
CA LYS A 77 1.35 27.60 -12.91
C LYS A 77 1.84 28.99 -12.48
N GLU A 78 0.93 29.80 -11.95
CA GLU A 78 1.24 31.09 -11.34
C GLU A 78 1.71 30.88 -9.91
N VAL A 79 2.97 31.20 -9.60
CA VAL A 79 3.53 30.99 -8.26
C VAL A 79 3.99 32.29 -7.63
N LEU A 80 3.54 32.53 -6.40
CA LEU A 80 3.96 33.64 -5.55
C LEU A 80 4.69 33.10 -4.31
N LEU A 81 5.81 33.71 -3.94
CA LEU A 81 6.62 33.31 -2.80
C LEU A 81 6.48 34.31 -1.66
N VAL A 82 6.06 33.84 -0.48
CA VAL A 82 6.12 34.60 0.77
C VAL A 82 7.31 34.11 1.59
N THR A 83 8.33 34.94 1.78
CA THR A 83 9.56 34.53 2.48
C THR A 83 9.64 35.14 3.88
N SER A 84 10.49 34.57 4.74
CA SER A 84 10.84 35.13 6.05
C SER A 84 12.37 35.12 6.27
N GLY A 85 12.85 35.48 7.47
CA GLY A 85 14.24 35.27 7.89
C GLY A 85 15.19 36.46 7.75
N SER A 86 14.76 37.57 7.13
CA SER A 86 15.59 38.78 6.95
C SER A 86 16.12 39.32 8.28
N VAL A 87 15.30 39.39 9.33
CA VAL A 87 15.73 39.87 10.66
C VAL A 87 16.81 39.00 11.28
N GLY A 88 16.69 37.67 11.18
CA GLY A 88 17.68 36.73 11.74
C GLY A 88 19.02 36.82 11.01
N ILE A 89 18.99 36.88 9.68
CA ILE A 89 20.16 37.02 8.83
C ILE A 89 20.87 38.37 9.09
N GLY A 90 20.08 39.45 9.14
CA GLY A 90 20.62 40.78 9.40
C GLY A 90 21.18 40.95 10.81
N ARG A 91 20.59 40.30 11.82
CA ARG A 91 21.16 40.27 13.18
C ARG A 91 22.59 39.75 13.18
N LYS A 92 22.82 38.59 12.55
CA LYS A 92 24.17 37.98 12.47
C LYS A 92 25.14 38.89 11.72
N ARG A 93 24.69 39.46 10.59
CA ARG A 93 25.48 40.37 9.76
C ARG A 93 25.89 41.65 10.51
N LEU A 94 24.95 42.30 11.19
CA LEU A 94 25.21 43.52 11.95
C LEU A 94 26.05 43.24 13.21
N ASN A 95 25.85 42.11 13.89
CA ASN A 95 26.71 41.69 15.00
C ASN A 95 28.17 41.54 14.52
N LYS A 96 28.39 40.90 13.36
CA LYS A 96 29.73 40.81 12.76
C LYS A 96 30.31 42.19 12.47
N GLN A 97 29.51 43.12 11.94
CA GLN A 97 29.97 44.48 11.65
C GLN A 97 30.35 45.26 12.93
N ILE A 98 29.57 45.10 14.01
CA ILE A 98 29.85 45.73 15.30
C ILE A 98 31.16 45.22 15.88
N LEU A 99 31.36 43.90 15.86
CA LEU A 99 32.61 43.27 16.29
C LEU A 99 33.82 43.77 15.48
N LEU A 100 33.65 43.97 14.17
CA LEU A 100 34.71 44.49 13.28
C LEU A 100 34.96 46.00 13.47
N SER A 101 33.96 46.77 13.90
CA SER A 101 34.04 48.23 14.08
C SER A 101 34.46 48.66 15.50
N ALA A 102 34.54 47.73 16.46
CA ALA A 102 34.98 48.02 17.82
C ALA A 102 36.49 48.31 17.84
N SER A 103 36.89 49.49 18.33
CA SER A 103 38.29 49.82 18.59
C SER A 103 38.71 49.31 19.97
N LEU A 104 40.00 49.08 20.21
CA LEU A 104 40.57 48.49 21.45
C LEU A 104 40.08 49.14 22.77
N ARG A 105 39.57 50.39 22.75
CA ARG A 105 38.99 51.07 23.92
C ARG A 105 37.56 50.63 24.29
N THR A 106 36.82 49.93 23.42
CA THR A 106 35.42 49.55 23.66
C THR A 106 35.26 48.23 24.42
N HIS A 107 36.35 47.49 24.68
CA HIS A 107 36.32 46.20 25.38
C HIS A 107 35.81 46.26 26.83
N VAL A 108 35.78 47.44 27.46
CA VAL A 108 35.33 47.59 28.86
C VAL A 108 33.81 47.88 28.97
N GLN A 109 33.11 48.19 27.86
CA GLN A 109 31.65 48.44 27.84
C GLN A 109 30.87 47.49 26.91
N GLY A 110 31.43 46.32 26.57
CA GLY A 110 30.92 45.41 25.53
C GLY A 110 29.47 44.92 25.68
N ASN A 111 28.91 44.92 26.89
CA ASN A 111 27.53 44.46 27.10
C ASN A 111 26.45 45.50 26.75
N GLN A 112 26.73 46.81 26.78
CA GLN A 112 25.68 47.82 26.55
C GLN A 112 25.31 48.01 25.07
N GLN A 113 26.27 47.85 24.13
CA GLN A 113 25.99 47.97 22.69
C GLN A 113 25.30 46.72 22.10
N MET A 114 25.57 45.52 22.62
CA MET A 114 24.86 44.31 22.18
C MET A 114 23.39 44.31 22.62
N LEU A 115 23.08 44.78 23.84
CA LEU A 115 21.68 44.98 24.29
C LEU A 115 20.93 46.09 23.52
N ALA A 116 21.64 47.03 22.88
CA ALA A 116 21.03 48.08 22.08
C ALA A 116 20.57 47.61 20.68
N LEU A 117 21.08 46.48 20.18
CA LEU A 117 20.73 45.96 18.85
C LEU A 117 19.38 45.24 18.82
N GLU A 118 19.00 44.58 19.92
CA GLU A 118 17.70 43.92 20.04
C GLU A 118 16.53 44.92 19.92
N LYS A 119 16.77 46.19 20.28
CA LYS A 119 15.81 47.30 20.12
C LYS A 119 15.74 47.88 18.70
N LYS A 120 16.54 47.40 17.74
CA LYS A 120 16.64 47.92 16.36
C LYS A 120 16.22 46.89 15.30
N LYS A 121 15.04 46.29 15.47
CA LYS A 121 14.48 45.27 14.57
C LYS A 121 14.43 45.70 13.10
N GLY A 122 14.07 46.96 12.82
CA GLY A 122 14.03 47.47 11.45
C GLY A 122 15.40 47.53 10.76
N ALA A 123 16.47 47.88 11.49
CA ALA A 123 17.82 47.87 10.94
C ALA A 123 18.30 46.45 10.61
N MET A 124 17.97 45.47 11.48
CA MET A 124 18.25 44.05 11.21
C MET A 124 17.48 43.56 9.98
N ALA A 125 16.21 43.90 9.84
CA ALA A 125 15.42 43.55 8.66
C ALA A 125 16.05 44.09 7.37
N ALA A 126 16.38 45.38 7.34
CA ALA A 126 16.99 46.02 6.18
C ALA A 126 18.33 45.37 5.77
N ALA A 127 19.20 45.10 6.75
CA ALA A 127 20.52 44.50 6.51
C ALA A 127 20.47 43.05 6.02
N GLY A 128 19.46 42.28 6.44
CA GLY A 128 19.26 40.90 5.99
C GLY A 128 18.49 40.81 4.68
N GLN A 129 17.54 41.71 4.44
CA GLN A 129 16.69 41.70 3.24
C GLN A 129 17.52 41.78 1.95
N ILE A 130 18.52 42.68 1.90
CA ILE A 130 19.41 42.83 0.74
C ILE A 130 20.12 41.51 0.39
N GLY A 131 20.63 40.79 1.39
CA GLY A 131 21.34 39.53 1.17
C GLY A 131 20.39 38.41 0.72
N LEU A 132 19.20 38.36 1.31
CA LEU A 132 18.20 37.36 0.97
C LEU A 132 17.64 37.56 -0.45
N MET A 133 17.38 38.79 -0.86
CA MET A 133 16.87 39.08 -2.21
C MET A 133 17.93 38.81 -3.28
N SER A 134 19.18 39.21 -3.04
CA SER A 134 20.30 38.88 -3.94
C SER A 134 20.48 37.36 -4.08
N LEU A 135 20.27 36.59 -3.01
CA LEU A 135 20.31 35.14 -3.06
C LEU A 135 19.16 34.57 -3.92
N TYR A 136 17.93 35.04 -3.73
CA TYR A 136 16.81 34.57 -4.55
C TYR A 136 17.00 34.93 -6.04
N GLU A 137 17.42 36.15 -6.35
CA GLU A 137 17.70 36.60 -7.72
C GLU A 137 18.78 35.72 -8.38
N THR A 138 19.86 35.42 -7.65
CA THR A 138 20.91 34.50 -8.12
C THR A 138 20.34 33.10 -8.36
N LEU A 139 19.53 32.55 -7.44
CA LEU A 139 19.03 31.19 -7.58
C LEU A 139 17.97 31.06 -8.69
N PHE A 140 17.07 32.03 -8.83
CA PHE A 140 16.05 32.02 -9.88
C PHE A 140 16.65 32.26 -11.27
N SER A 141 17.67 33.13 -11.39
CA SER A 141 18.37 33.34 -12.66
C SER A 141 19.09 32.10 -13.18
N LEU A 142 19.53 31.18 -12.33
CA LEU A 142 20.08 29.87 -12.75
C LEU A 142 19.07 28.99 -13.52
N TYR A 143 17.78 29.29 -13.40
CA TYR A 143 16.69 28.59 -14.10
C TYR A 143 16.04 29.44 -15.20
N ASP A 144 16.64 30.58 -15.56
CA ASP A 144 16.10 31.59 -16.48
C ASP A 144 14.73 32.14 -16.04
N VAL A 145 14.51 32.23 -14.74
CA VAL A 145 13.27 32.75 -14.15
C VAL A 145 13.52 34.12 -13.53
N ALA A 146 12.74 35.12 -13.92
CA ALA A 146 12.76 36.42 -13.29
C ALA A 146 11.95 36.40 -11.97
N CYS A 147 12.44 37.08 -10.95
CA CYS A 147 11.71 37.33 -9.71
C CYS A 147 11.77 38.81 -9.34
N SER A 148 10.75 39.31 -8.65
CA SER A 148 10.67 40.71 -8.21
C SER A 148 10.25 40.80 -6.76
N GLN A 149 10.85 41.74 -6.02
CA GLN A 149 10.54 41.96 -4.62
C GLN A 149 9.29 42.82 -4.46
N VAL A 150 8.37 42.38 -3.60
CA VAL A 150 7.21 43.17 -3.16
C VAL A 150 7.26 43.31 -1.64
N LEU A 151 7.40 44.55 -1.17
CA LEU A 151 7.41 44.86 0.26
C LEU A 151 6.07 45.45 0.68
N VAL A 152 5.47 44.91 1.73
CA VAL A 152 4.15 45.34 2.21
C VAL A 152 4.17 45.66 3.69
N THR A 153 3.23 46.50 4.11
CA THR A 153 3.01 46.97 5.48
C THR A 153 1.55 46.78 5.88
N ALA A 154 1.23 46.92 7.16
CA ALA A 154 -0.13 46.70 7.65
C ALA A 154 -1.12 47.69 7.02
N SER A 155 -0.67 48.91 6.69
CA SER A 155 -1.45 49.94 5.99
C SER A 155 -1.90 49.55 4.59
N ASP A 156 -1.19 48.64 3.92
CA ASP A 156 -1.53 48.21 2.57
C ASP A 156 -2.81 47.37 2.54
N PHE A 157 -3.14 46.73 3.67
CA PHE A 157 -4.35 45.92 3.82
C PHE A 157 -5.55 46.70 4.40
N LYS A 158 -5.35 47.93 4.89
CA LYS A 158 -6.41 48.71 5.58
C LYS A 158 -7.51 49.20 4.65
N THR A 159 -7.15 49.77 3.49
CA THR A 159 -8.13 50.38 2.57
C THR A 159 -8.31 49.54 1.32
N ALA A 160 -9.52 49.54 0.74
CA ALA A 160 -9.79 48.83 -0.52
C ALA A 160 -8.88 49.28 -1.66
N LYS A 161 -8.56 50.59 -1.71
CA LYS A 161 -7.64 51.17 -2.70
C LYS A 161 -6.23 50.61 -2.56
N ASN A 162 -5.69 50.55 -1.35
CA ASN A 162 -4.33 50.04 -1.13
C ASN A 162 -4.25 48.53 -1.44
N ARG A 163 -5.28 47.76 -1.06
CA ARG A 163 -5.39 46.35 -1.40
C ARG A 163 -5.42 46.11 -2.90
N ALA A 164 -6.24 46.87 -3.63
CA ALA A 164 -6.29 46.82 -5.08
C ALA A 164 -4.93 47.11 -5.71
N ASN A 165 -4.25 48.20 -5.31
CA ASN A 165 -2.93 48.55 -5.83
C ASN A 165 -1.89 47.44 -5.62
N MET A 166 -1.85 46.88 -4.41
CA MET A 166 -0.95 45.77 -4.07
C MET A 166 -1.27 44.52 -4.90
N ARG A 167 -2.54 44.14 -4.96
CA ARG A 167 -3.02 42.98 -5.72
C ARG A 167 -2.72 43.13 -7.21
N ASP A 168 -3.04 44.27 -7.80
CA ASP A 168 -2.82 44.54 -9.22
C ASP A 168 -1.31 44.50 -9.54
N THR A 169 -0.45 45.01 -8.64
CA THR A 169 1.01 44.87 -8.78
C THR A 169 1.45 43.41 -8.83
N MET A 170 0.94 42.57 -7.93
CA MET A 170 1.29 41.14 -7.89
C MET A 170 0.76 40.38 -9.12
N LEU A 171 -0.47 40.66 -9.55
CA LEU A 171 -1.07 40.03 -10.72
C LEU A 171 -0.35 40.45 -12.01
N ASN A 172 -0.03 41.74 -12.18
CA ASN A 172 0.73 42.21 -13.34
C ASN A 172 2.13 41.57 -13.41
N LEU A 173 2.79 41.33 -12.28
CA LEU A 173 4.06 40.59 -12.26
C LEU A 173 3.89 39.14 -12.71
N LEU A 174 2.85 38.46 -12.24
CA LEU A 174 2.53 37.09 -12.66
C LEU A 174 2.21 37.02 -14.17
N GLU A 175 1.46 37.98 -14.71
CA GLU A 175 1.18 38.10 -16.14
C GLU A 175 2.44 38.31 -17.00
N LEU A 176 3.44 39.02 -16.46
CA LEU A 176 4.75 39.21 -17.09
C LEU A 176 5.69 38.00 -16.89
N ASP A 177 5.18 36.90 -16.35
CA ASP A 177 5.95 35.71 -16.02
C ASP A 177 7.11 36.02 -15.06
N VAL A 178 6.90 36.92 -14.09
CA VAL A 178 7.85 37.26 -13.02
C VAL A 178 7.33 36.73 -11.69
N ILE A 179 8.15 36.01 -10.93
CA ILE A 179 7.76 35.50 -9.60
C ILE A 179 7.78 36.64 -8.58
N PRO A 180 6.63 37.00 -7.97
CA PRO A 180 6.61 37.97 -6.89
C PRO A 180 7.12 37.32 -5.60
N ILE A 181 8.14 37.92 -4.99
CA ILE A 181 8.66 37.55 -3.67
C ILE A 181 8.18 38.59 -2.66
N VAL A 182 7.15 38.21 -1.89
CA VAL A 182 6.49 39.07 -0.93
C VAL A 182 7.11 38.92 0.45
N ASN A 183 7.38 40.05 1.11
CA ASN A 183 7.77 40.07 2.52
C ASN A 183 7.21 41.30 3.23
N GLU A 184 7.03 41.20 4.55
CA GLU A 184 6.72 42.37 5.38
C GLU A 184 7.91 43.34 5.37
N ASN A 185 7.63 44.62 5.20
CA ASN A 185 8.62 45.68 5.29
C ASN A 185 8.94 46.00 6.76
N ASP A 186 9.54 45.03 7.46
CA ASP A 186 9.98 45.16 8.86
C ASP A 186 10.94 46.36 9.06
N ALA A 187 11.59 46.87 8.01
CA ALA A 187 12.52 48.00 8.08
C ALA A 187 11.84 49.32 8.47
N VAL A 188 10.58 49.51 8.05
CA VAL A 188 9.80 50.73 8.30
C VAL A 188 8.49 50.46 9.07
N SER A 189 8.22 49.20 9.41
CA SER A 189 7.09 48.80 10.25
C SER A 189 7.45 48.97 11.73
N ALA A 190 7.35 50.20 12.23
CA ALA A 190 7.70 50.56 13.61
C ALA A 190 6.54 50.28 14.59
N ALA A 191 6.89 49.64 15.72
CA ALA A 191 6.10 49.39 16.93
C ALA A 191 4.97 50.39 17.23
N SER A 192 3.81 50.21 16.58
CA SER A 192 2.60 50.99 16.83
C SER A 192 1.41 50.03 17.01
N ASP A 193 0.63 50.31 18.04
CA ASP A 193 -0.42 49.46 18.59
C ASP A 193 -1.48 49.09 17.55
N GLY A 194 -1.71 47.78 17.39
CA GLY A 194 -2.68 47.21 16.46
C GLY A 194 -2.02 46.49 15.27
N THR A 195 -1.31 45.39 15.54
CA THR A 195 -0.62 44.59 14.53
C THR A 195 -1.62 43.81 13.67
N VAL A 196 -1.83 44.22 12.42
CA VAL A 196 -2.54 43.41 11.41
C VAL A 196 -1.78 42.11 11.07
N PHE A 197 -0.46 42.08 11.31
CA PHE A 197 0.39 40.90 11.15
C PHE A 197 1.03 40.49 12.48
N SER A 198 0.75 39.27 12.94
CA SER A 198 1.51 38.66 14.06
C SER A 198 2.77 37.94 13.56
N ASP A 199 2.73 37.39 12.33
CA ASP A 199 3.80 36.66 11.66
C ASP A 199 3.62 36.59 10.12
N ASN A 200 4.60 36.03 9.39
CA ASN A 200 4.54 35.86 7.94
C ASN A 200 3.51 34.79 7.49
N ASP A 201 2.99 33.95 8.41
CA ASP A 201 1.89 33.04 8.11
C ASP A 201 0.60 33.83 7.89
N SER A 202 0.33 34.81 8.76
CA SER A 202 -0.78 35.75 8.62
C SER A 202 -0.67 36.60 7.35
N LEU A 203 0.53 37.04 6.99
CA LEU A 203 0.78 37.73 5.73
C LEU A 203 0.44 36.85 4.53
N ALA A 204 0.88 35.59 4.53
CA ALA A 204 0.60 34.66 3.42
C ALA A 204 -0.89 34.37 3.27
N ALA A 205 -1.62 34.26 4.38
CA ALA A 205 -3.07 34.11 4.38
C ALA A 205 -3.79 35.32 3.79
N LEU A 206 -3.36 36.54 4.12
CA LEU A 206 -3.90 37.78 3.57
C LEU A 206 -3.62 37.89 2.07
N VAL A 207 -2.36 37.73 1.66
CA VAL A 207 -1.96 37.78 0.25
C VAL A 207 -2.70 36.73 -0.56
N GLY A 208 -2.76 35.48 -0.08
CA GLY A 208 -3.48 34.40 -0.75
C GLY A 208 -4.96 34.70 -0.96
N GLY A 209 -5.61 35.35 0.02
CA GLY A 209 -6.99 35.82 -0.14
C GLY A 209 -7.14 36.93 -1.19
N GLU A 210 -6.28 37.95 -1.16
CA GLU A 210 -6.37 39.08 -2.10
C GLU A 210 -6.14 38.68 -3.55
N ILE A 211 -5.28 37.69 -3.81
CA ILE A 211 -5.02 37.19 -5.17
C ILE A 211 -5.90 36.00 -5.55
N GLU A 212 -6.86 35.61 -4.70
CA GLU A 212 -7.74 34.45 -4.91
C GLU A 212 -6.95 33.16 -5.24
N ALA A 213 -5.98 32.82 -4.39
CA ALA A 213 -5.13 31.65 -4.60
C ALA A 213 -5.94 30.34 -4.55
N ASP A 214 -5.62 29.40 -5.46
CA ASP A 214 -6.16 28.04 -5.41
C ASP A 214 -5.55 27.25 -4.24
N LEU A 215 -4.26 27.45 -3.99
CA LEU A 215 -3.50 26.71 -2.99
C LEU A 215 -2.53 27.61 -2.24
N LEU A 216 -2.56 27.54 -0.92
CA LEU A 216 -1.55 28.13 -0.04
C LEU A 216 -0.76 27.02 0.66
N LEU A 217 0.56 27.00 0.48
CA LEU A 217 1.48 26.09 1.15
C LEU A 217 2.19 26.82 2.29
N LEU A 218 1.92 26.43 3.53
CA LEU A 218 2.60 26.94 4.72
C LEU A 218 3.74 25.98 5.10
N LEU A 219 4.94 26.23 4.58
CA LEU A 219 6.11 25.38 4.80
C LEU A 219 6.84 25.77 6.09
N THR A 220 6.99 24.79 6.98
CA THR A 220 7.56 24.96 8.33
C THR A 220 8.58 23.86 8.66
N ASP A 221 9.10 23.85 9.88
CA ASP A 221 9.98 22.81 10.43
C ASP A 221 9.25 21.56 10.95
N VAL A 222 7.94 21.62 11.15
CA VAL A 222 7.11 20.46 11.55
C VAL A 222 6.45 19.80 10.34
N GLU A 223 6.15 18.50 10.43
CA GLU A 223 5.52 17.72 9.35
C GLU A 223 4.08 18.12 9.05
N GLY A 224 3.34 18.61 10.05
CA GLY A 224 1.95 19.02 9.98
C GLY A 224 1.38 19.24 11.38
N LEU A 225 0.05 19.27 11.52
CA LEU A 225 -0.62 19.25 12.81
C LEU A 225 -0.60 17.83 13.38
N TYR A 226 -0.20 17.64 14.64
CA TYR A 226 -0.21 16.34 15.29
C TYR A 226 -1.45 16.16 16.18
N ASN A 227 -1.93 14.93 16.31
CA ASN A 227 -3.05 14.58 17.21
C ASN A 227 -2.70 14.61 18.70
N LYS A 228 -1.42 14.64 19.05
CA LYS A 228 -0.86 14.83 20.39
C LYS A 228 0.58 15.34 20.26
N PRO A 229 1.25 15.81 21.34
CA PRO A 229 2.59 16.38 21.24
C PRO A 229 3.57 15.45 20.48
N PRO A 230 4.36 15.96 19.51
CA PRO A 230 5.22 15.13 18.65
C PRO A 230 6.23 14.24 19.39
N ASN A 231 6.60 14.64 20.61
CA ASN A 231 7.55 13.91 21.46
C ASN A 231 6.92 12.72 22.20
N GLN A 232 5.60 12.51 22.09
CA GLN A 232 4.90 11.40 22.74
C GLN A 232 4.76 10.18 21.82
N PRO A 233 4.88 8.95 22.36
CA PRO A 233 4.66 7.72 21.59
C PRO A 233 3.28 7.69 20.91
N GLY A 234 3.27 7.39 19.61
CA GLY A 234 2.06 7.28 18.78
C GLY A 234 1.48 8.62 18.30
N ALA A 235 2.23 9.72 18.37
CA ALA A 235 1.83 10.98 17.75
C ALA A 235 1.79 10.82 16.23
N LYS A 236 0.66 11.18 15.61
CA LYS A 236 0.43 11.09 14.16
C LYS A 236 0.06 12.46 13.61
N VAL A 237 0.52 12.75 12.39
CA VAL A 237 0.09 13.94 11.65
C VAL A 237 -1.36 13.77 11.21
N ILE A 238 -2.17 14.80 11.42
CA ILE A 238 -3.56 14.88 11.02
C ILE A 238 -3.60 15.18 9.52
N PRO A 239 -4.16 14.29 8.67
CA PRO A 239 -4.09 14.45 7.22
C PRO A 239 -5.03 15.55 6.70
N VAL A 240 -6.19 15.74 7.35
CA VAL A 240 -7.20 16.75 7.00
C VAL A 240 -7.75 17.37 8.28
N PHE A 241 -7.75 18.69 8.36
CA PHE A 241 -8.32 19.43 9.48
C PHE A 241 -9.84 19.61 9.29
N ARG A 242 -10.64 19.14 10.26
CA ARG A 242 -12.10 19.33 10.31
C ARG A 242 -12.48 20.23 11.49
N MET A 243 -13.25 21.29 11.23
CA MET A 243 -13.57 22.30 12.24
C MET A 243 -14.49 21.78 13.37
N GLU A 244 -15.29 20.74 13.12
CA GLU A 244 -16.35 20.28 14.05
C GLU A 244 -15.88 19.27 15.11
N THR A 245 -14.70 18.67 14.99
CA THR A 245 -14.29 17.48 15.78
C THR A 245 -13.06 17.63 16.66
N SER A 246 -12.48 18.83 16.79
CA SER A 246 -11.06 18.90 17.17
C SER A 246 -10.75 19.82 18.35
N GLU A 247 -10.77 19.27 19.58
CA GLU A 247 -10.09 19.84 20.75
C GLU A 247 -8.59 19.51 20.68
N PHE A 248 -7.69 20.51 20.83
CA PHE A 248 -6.24 20.32 20.77
C PHE A 248 -5.49 21.05 21.89
N GLU A 249 -4.45 20.40 22.45
CA GLU A 249 -3.42 21.05 23.28
C GLU A 249 -2.30 21.63 22.38
N ILE A 250 -2.06 22.94 22.49
CA ILE A 250 -1.03 23.65 21.73
C ILE A 250 0.31 23.56 22.48
N GLY A 251 1.29 22.87 21.90
CA GLY A 251 2.66 22.78 22.42
C GLY A 251 3.44 24.11 22.38
N GLU A 252 4.50 24.20 23.19
CA GLU A 252 5.32 25.42 23.40
C GLU A 252 5.99 25.97 22.12
N LYS A 253 6.26 27.29 22.13
CA LYS A 253 6.86 28.06 21.03
C LYS A 253 8.31 27.63 20.75
N SER A 254 8.71 27.58 19.48
CA SER A 254 10.12 27.34 19.11
C SER A 254 11.01 28.55 19.43
N SER A 255 12.29 28.30 19.69
CA SER A 255 13.27 29.30 20.16
C SER A 255 13.63 30.40 19.14
N VAL A 256 13.22 30.26 17.88
CA VAL A 256 13.60 31.17 16.78
C VAL A 256 12.43 31.70 15.93
N GLY A 257 11.21 31.14 16.07
CA GLY A 257 10.03 31.56 15.33
C GLY A 257 9.15 32.54 16.13
N ARG A 258 8.54 33.54 15.46
CA ARG A 258 7.60 34.46 16.12
C ARG A 258 6.22 33.85 16.41
N GLY A 259 5.82 32.79 15.69
CA GLY A 259 4.49 32.16 15.77
C GLY A 259 4.56 30.65 16.05
N GLY A 260 3.77 30.18 17.03
CA GLY A 260 3.65 28.76 17.41
C GLY A 260 2.80 27.95 16.43
N MET A 261 2.36 26.75 16.83
CA MET A 261 1.41 25.95 16.02
C MET A 261 0.02 26.59 15.94
N GLY A 262 -0.42 27.26 17.01
CA GLY A 262 -1.70 28.00 17.02
C GLY A 262 -1.80 29.05 15.91
N SER A 263 -0.76 29.86 15.69
CA SER A 263 -0.80 30.91 14.66
C SER A 263 -0.88 30.37 13.23
N LYS A 264 -0.34 29.16 12.98
CA LYS A 264 -0.43 28.50 11.66
C LYS A 264 -1.84 27.98 11.38
N ILE A 265 -2.50 27.43 12.41
CA ILE A 265 -3.90 27.00 12.32
C ILE A 265 -4.80 28.21 12.06
N GLU A 266 -4.62 29.29 12.83
CA GLU A 266 -5.35 30.55 12.64
C GLU A 266 -5.13 31.13 11.24
N ALA A 267 -3.89 31.17 10.75
CA ALA A 267 -3.57 31.64 9.40
C ALA A 267 -4.20 30.76 8.32
N ALA A 268 -4.17 29.43 8.46
CA ALA A 268 -4.79 28.52 7.51
C ALA A 268 -6.31 28.70 7.45
N GLN A 269 -6.98 28.81 8.60
CA GLN A 269 -8.41 29.10 8.65
C GLN A 269 -8.75 30.48 8.09
N ALA A 270 -7.94 31.49 8.43
CA ALA A 270 -8.08 32.86 7.93
C ALA A 270 -7.96 32.94 6.41
N ALA A 271 -7.09 32.14 5.79
CA ALA A 271 -6.95 32.04 4.34
C ALA A 271 -8.18 31.40 3.67
N ILE A 272 -8.66 30.27 4.21
CA ILE A 272 -9.89 29.61 3.72
C ILE A 272 -11.09 30.55 3.78
N ASN A 273 -11.27 31.26 4.91
CA ASN A 273 -12.36 32.23 5.08
C ASN A 273 -12.27 33.43 4.13
N ARG A 274 -11.09 33.69 3.57
CA ARG A 274 -10.84 34.76 2.59
C ARG A 274 -10.92 34.28 1.13
N GLY A 275 -11.32 33.03 0.90
CA GLY A 275 -11.55 32.51 -0.45
C GLY A 275 -10.41 31.68 -1.04
N VAL A 276 -9.33 31.41 -0.28
CA VAL A 276 -8.34 30.42 -0.70
C VAL A 276 -9.00 29.04 -0.73
N LYS A 277 -8.85 28.29 -1.84
CA LYS A 277 -9.58 27.01 -2.00
C LYS A 277 -9.05 25.90 -1.09
N ALA A 278 -7.73 25.81 -0.95
CA ALA A 278 -7.06 24.83 -0.09
C ALA A 278 -5.80 25.42 0.57
N VAL A 279 -5.52 25.00 1.81
CA VAL A 279 -4.26 25.32 2.52
C VAL A 279 -3.61 24.03 2.98
N VAL A 280 -2.29 23.90 2.83
CA VAL A 280 -1.54 22.76 3.39
C VAL A 280 -0.43 23.26 4.30
N ILE A 281 -0.39 22.75 5.53
CA ILE A 281 0.75 22.93 6.44
C ILE A 281 1.64 21.69 6.33
N ALA A 282 2.91 21.86 5.94
CA ALA A 282 3.84 20.76 5.73
C ALA A 282 5.30 21.12 6.07
N SER A 283 6.15 20.11 6.22
CA SER A 283 7.58 20.34 6.46
C SER A 283 8.29 20.79 5.19
N GLY A 284 8.87 21.99 5.24
CA GLY A 284 9.77 22.52 4.21
C GLY A 284 11.17 21.90 4.24
N PHE A 285 11.43 20.93 5.11
CA PHE A 285 12.73 20.24 5.18
C PHE A 285 12.78 19.03 4.26
N LYS A 286 11.61 18.54 3.80
CA LYS A 286 11.51 17.41 2.86
C LYS A 286 11.81 17.89 1.43
N TYR A 287 12.80 17.25 0.79
CA TYR A 287 13.09 17.46 -0.63
C TYR A 287 11.90 17.02 -1.49
N GLY A 288 11.51 17.83 -2.48
CA GLY A 288 10.38 17.52 -3.37
C GLY A 288 8.98 17.75 -2.79
N ILE A 289 8.86 18.34 -1.58
CA ILE A 289 7.57 18.51 -0.88
C ILE A 289 6.48 19.18 -1.72
N VAL A 290 6.80 20.23 -2.48
CA VAL A 290 5.81 20.98 -3.27
C VAL A 290 5.26 20.12 -4.40
N ARG A 291 6.15 19.41 -5.10
CA ARG A 291 5.78 18.47 -6.17
C ARG A 291 4.92 17.34 -5.62
N ASP A 292 5.35 16.72 -4.52
CA ASP A 292 4.66 15.58 -3.93
C ASP A 292 3.25 15.98 -3.46
N LEU A 293 3.10 17.15 -2.83
CA LEU A 293 1.79 17.68 -2.42
C LEU A 293 0.85 17.93 -3.61
N LEU A 294 1.35 18.51 -4.70
CA LEU A 294 0.55 18.74 -5.91
C LEU A 294 0.18 17.44 -6.63
N ASN A 295 0.95 16.38 -6.47
CA ASN A 295 0.60 15.05 -6.98
C ASN A 295 -0.40 14.30 -6.07
N GLY A 296 -0.90 14.94 -5.01
CA GLY A 296 -1.90 14.37 -4.11
C GLY A 296 -1.32 13.52 -2.98
N ALA A 297 -0.01 13.56 -2.73
CA ALA A 297 0.59 12.82 -1.63
C ALA A 297 -0.02 13.23 -0.27
N ASN A 298 -0.18 12.25 0.62
CA ASN A 298 -0.71 12.46 1.96
C ASN A 298 0.37 12.99 2.93
N LEU A 299 0.90 14.17 2.62
CA LEU A 299 1.92 14.85 3.42
C LEU A 299 1.30 16.09 4.07
N GLY A 300 1.65 16.33 5.34
CA GLY A 300 1.14 17.47 6.12
C GLY A 300 -0.36 17.45 6.34
N THR A 301 -0.90 18.59 6.76
CA THR A 301 -2.32 18.76 7.11
C THR A 301 -3.03 19.65 6.11
N LEU A 302 -4.08 19.13 5.48
CA LEU A 302 -4.94 19.84 4.53
C LEU A 302 -6.09 20.57 5.24
N PHE A 303 -6.32 21.83 4.89
CA PHE A 303 -7.45 22.64 5.32
C PHE A 303 -8.28 23.03 4.09
N VAL A 304 -9.60 22.82 4.15
CA VAL A 304 -10.57 23.12 3.08
C VAL A 304 -11.93 23.49 3.69
N SER A 305 -12.73 24.31 3.00
CA SER A 305 -14.03 24.81 3.49
C SER A 305 -15.18 23.80 3.41
N ASN A 306 -15.13 22.89 2.43
CA ASN A 306 -16.03 21.76 2.32
C ASN A 306 -15.15 20.53 2.04
N PRO A 307 -14.55 19.91 3.08
CA PRO A 307 -13.88 18.65 2.88
C PRO A 307 -14.89 17.73 2.24
N GLY A 308 -14.51 17.09 1.14
CA GLY A 308 -15.41 16.11 0.56
C GLY A 308 -15.91 15.15 1.60
N ASP A 309 -17.11 14.63 1.36
CA ASP A 309 -17.60 13.43 2.03
C ASP A 309 -16.53 12.37 1.80
N THR A 310 -15.59 12.32 2.73
CA THR A 310 -14.54 11.34 2.89
C THR A 310 -15.19 10.23 3.70
N SER A 311 -16.41 9.86 3.29
CA SER A 311 -17.08 8.60 3.58
C SER A 311 -16.43 7.45 2.80
N GLY A 312 -15.53 7.76 1.87
CA GLY A 312 -14.31 6.99 1.67
C GLY A 312 -13.17 7.68 2.43
N ASP A 313 -13.00 7.36 3.71
CA ASP A 313 -11.68 7.47 4.32
C ASP A 313 -10.74 6.74 3.36
N VAL A 314 -9.75 7.42 2.79
CA VAL A 314 -8.52 6.69 2.43
C VAL A 314 -7.86 6.42 3.77
N MET A 315 -8.47 5.47 4.48
CA MET A 315 -7.95 4.81 5.64
C MET A 315 -6.55 4.39 5.23
N GLY A 316 -5.54 4.97 5.87
CA GLY A 316 -4.16 4.64 5.51
C GLY A 316 -3.96 3.13 5.63
N ALA A 317 -3.05 2.55 4.86
CA ALA A 317 -2.88 1.09 4.83
C ALA A 317 -2.68 0.46 6.24
N ASP A 318 -2.03 1.17 7.16
CA ASP A 318 -1.94 0.84 8.60
C ASP A 318 -3.32 0.76 9.29
N GLU A 319 -4.16 1.74 9.05
CA GLU A 319 -5.51 1.80 9.61
C GLU A 319 -6.39 0.72 8.98
N MET A 320 -6.20 0.41 7.69
CA MET A 320 -6.90 -0.70 7.04
C MET A 320 -6.52 -2.02 7.69
N ALA A 321 -5.23 -2.25 7.95
CA ALA A 321 -4.76 -3.45 8.64
C ALA A 321 -5.40 -3.60 10.03
N LYS A 322 -5.43 -2.50 10.80
CA LYS A 322 -6.02 -2.48 12.15
C LYS A 322 -7.54 -2.68 12.12
N ALA A 323 -8.22 -2.06 11.16
CA ALA A 323 -9.66 -2.23 10.97
C ALA A 323 -10.00 -3.68 10.56
N ALA A 324 -9.23 -4.27 9.65
CA ALA A 324 -9.37 -5.67 9.27
C ALA A 324 -9.16 -6.61 10.46
N ARG A 325 -8.17 -6.32 11.32
CA ARG A 325 -7.94 -7.08 12.57
C ARG A 325 -9.09 -6.97 13.55
N SER A 326 -9.70 -5.79 13.69
CA SER A 326 -10.85 -5.60 14.56
C SER A 326 -12.06 -6.36 14.02
N ALA A 327 -12.37 -6.17 12.74
CA ALA A 327 -13.53 -6.77 12.10
C ALA A 327 -13.40 -8.31 11.97
N SER A 328 -12.19 -8.86 11.87
CA SER A 328 -12.00 -10.31 11.88
C SER A 328 -12.38 -10.96 13.21
N ARG A 329 -12.24 -10.24 14.32
CA ARG A 329 -12.71 -10.72 15.64
C ARG A 329 -14.24 -10.78 15.70
N ASP A 330 -14.93 -9.87 15.02
CA ASP A 330 -16.39 -9.93 14.89
C ASP A 330 -16.82 -11.07 13.95
N LEU A 331 -16.11 -11.26 12.84
CA LEU A 331 -16.31 -12.40 11.93
C LEU A 331 -16.15 -13.75 12.64
N GLN A 332 -15.19 -13.86 13.58
CA GLN A 332 -14.97 -15.07 14.39
C GLN A 332 -16.10 -15.36 15.38
N ARG A 333 -16.92 -14.35 15.73
CA ARG A 333 -18.09 -14.54 16.62
C ARG A 333 -19.31 -15.09 15.89
N LEU A 334 -19.32 -15.01 14.55
CA LEU A 334 -20.39 -15.60 13.76
C LEU A 334 -20.40 -17.12 13.90
N SER A 335 -21.59 -17.71 13.75
CA SER A 335 -21.75 -19.15 13.56
C SER A 335 -21.24 -19.59 12.18
N SER A 336 -20.99 -20.90 12.02
CA SER A 336 -20.69 -21.48 10.70
C SER A 336 -21.76 -21.13 9.68
N GLU A 337 -23.02 -21.22 10.08
CA GLU A 337 -24.18 -21.02 9.20
C GLU A 337 -24.27 -19.56 8.71
N GLU A 338 -23.94 -18.59 9.56
CA GLU A 338 -23.87 -17.17 9.18
C GLU A 338 -22.74 -16.91 8.18
N ARG A 339 -21.53 -17.45 8.43
CA ARG A 339 -20.42 -17.35 7.45
C ARG A 339 -20.76 -18.02 6.12
N THR A 340 -21.40 -19.18 6.15
CA THR A 340 -21.87 -19.88 4.93
C THR A 340 -22.84 -19.00 4.14
N LYS A 341 -23.80 -18.31 4.79
CA LYS A 341 -24.73 -17.40 4.10
C LYS A 341 -24.01 -16.24 3.41
N VAL A 342 -23.01 -15.64 4.05
CA VAL A 342 -22.15 -14.61 3.44
C VAL A 342 -21.53 -15.12 2.13
N LEU A 343 -20.91 -16.30 2.17
CA LEU A 343 -20.22 -16.87 1.01
C LEU A 343 -21.19 -17.25 -0.12
N LEU A 344 -22.34 -17.84 0.20
CA LEU A 344 -23.38 -18.16 -0.79
C LEU A 344 -23.94 -16.90 -1.45
N ARG A 345 -24.07 -15.80 -0.71
CA ARG A 345 -24.46 -14.52 -1.29
C ARG A 345 -23.41 -13.99 -2.25
N ILE A 346 -22.13 -14.02 -1.87
CA ILE A 346 -21.03 -13.61 -2.77
C ILE A 346 -21.08 -14.42 -4.08
N ALA A 347 -21.25 -15.75 -3.99
CA ALA A 347 -21.36 -16.60 -5.18
C ALA A 347 -22.54 -16.20 -6.09
N ASN A 348 -23.72 -15.95 -5.51
CA ASN A 348 -24.90 -15.51 -6.26
C ASN A 348 -24.72 -14.11 -6.87
N GLU A 349 -24.09 -13.19 -6.15
CA GLU A 349 -23.84 -11.83 -6.62
C GLU A 349 -22.82 -11.81 -7.77
N LEU A 350 -21.78 -12.64 -7.74
CA LEU A 350 -20.83 -12.77 -8.85
C LEU A 350 -21.52 -13.14 -10.17
N VAL A 351 -22.49 -14.06 -10.12
CA VAL A 351 -23.25 -14.49 -11.31
C VAL A 351 -24.28 -13.43 -11.71
N SER A 352 -25.05 -12.91 -10.76
CA SER A 352 -26.13 -11.93 -11.07
C SER A 352 -25.61 -10.56 -11.50
N GLN A 353 -24.42 -10.15 -11.06
CA GLN A 353 -23.76 -8.89 -11.44
C GLN A 353 -22.70 -9.07 -12.54
N SER A 354 -22.72 -10.21 -13.25
CA SER A 354 -21.74 -10.53 -14.32
C SER A 354 -21.55 -9.38 -15.29
N ASP A 355 -22.63 -8.75 -15.77
CA ASP A 355 -22.55 -7.68 -16.76
C ASP A 355 -21.79 -6.45 -16.24
N ALA A 356 -21.98 -6.09 -14.97
CA ALA A 356 -21.27 -4.98 -14.34
C ALA A 356 -19.78 -5.29 -14.18
N ILE A 357 -19.45 -6.52 -13.76
CA ILE A 357 -18.07 -7.00 -13.59
C ILE A 357 -17.35 -7.03 -14.94
N LEU A 358 -17.97 -7.61 -15.97
CA LEU A 358 -17.40 -7.71 -17.31
C LEU A 358 -17.22 -6.33 -17.97
N LYS A 359 -18.14 -5.39 -17.72
CA LYS A 359 -17.98 -3.99 -18.17
C LYS A 359 -16.76 -3.32 -17.54
N ALA A 360 -16.54 -3.50 -16.23
CA ALA A 360 -15.35 -2.98 -15.56
C ALA A 360 -14.07 -3.66 -16.06
N ASN A 361 -14.11 -4.98 -16.27
CA ASN A 361 -12.97 -5.71 -16.83
C ASN A 361 -12.63 -5.29 -18.26
N GLN A 362 -13.63 -4.93 -19.07
CA GLN A 362 -13.37 -4.39 -20.42
C GLN A 362 -12.64 -3.05 -20.37
N GLN A 363 -12.90 -2.19 -19.37
CA GLN A 363 -12.14 -0.94 -19.19
C GLN A 363 -10.67 -1.23 -18.86
N ASP A 364 -10.42 -2.21 -18.00
CA ASP A 364 -9.06 -2.65 -17.66
C ASP A 364 -8.34 -3.25 -18.89
N ILE A 365 -9.01 -4.08 -19.68
CA ILE A 365 -8.44 -4.67 -20.90
C ILE A 365 -8.06 -3.57 -21.90
N VAL A 366 -8.95 -2.61 -22.18
CA VAL A 366 -8.67 -1.51 -23.12
C VAL A 366 -7.50 -0.65 -22.64
N ALA A 367 -7.44 -0.37 -21.34
CA ALA A 367 -6.31 0.37 -20.76
C ALA A 367 -4.99 -0.43 -20.82
N ALA A 368 -5.04 -1.75 -20.62
CA ALA A 368 -3.89 -2.64 -20.71
C ALA A 368 -3.36 -2.77 -22.15
N GLU A 369 -4.25 -2.89 -23.14
CA GLU A 369 -3.89 -2.92 -24.56
C GLU A 369 -3.19 -1.62 -24.99
N ALA A 370 -3.65 -0.46 -24.50
CA ALA A 370 -3.03 0.84 -24.77
C ALA A 370 -1.62 0.99 -24.16
N THR A 371 -1.24 0.14 -23.20
CA THR A 371 0.07 0.19 -22.52
C THR A 371 1.02 -0.93 -22.94
N SER A 372 0.68 -1.68 -24.00
CA SER A 372 1.46 -2.82 -24.52
C SER A 372 1.79 -3.88 -23.47
N LEU A 373 0.81 -4.24 -22.63
CA LEU A 373 0.95 -5.33 -21.67
C LEU A 373 1.20 -6.67 -22.41
N ASP A 374 2.07 -7.52 -21.86
CA ASP A 374 2.36 -8.85 -22.41
C ASP A 374 1.08 -9.70 -22.59
N GLU A 375 0.99 -10.45 -23.69
CA GLU A 375 -0.20 -11.26 -24.04
C GLU A 375 -0.55 -12.27 -22.93
N GLY A 376 0.44 -12.84 -22.26
CA GLY A 376 0.24 -13.78 -21.15
C GLY A 376 -0.37 -13.12 -19.91
N LEU A 377 0.02 -11.88 -19.61
CA LEU A 377 -0.59 -11.08 -18.54
C LEU A 377 -2.00 -10.62 -18.90
N LEU A 378 -2.23 -10.26 -20.16
CA LEU A 378 -3.54 -9.86 -20.66
C LEU A 378 -4.55 -11.04 -20.62
N ALA A 379 -4.11 -12.24 -20.95
CA ALA A 379 -4.92 -13.46 -20.82
C ALA A 379 -5.33 -13.76 -19.36
N ARG A 380 -4.45 -13.44 -18.40
CA ARG A 380 -4.74 -13.57 -16.96
C ARG A 380 -5.71 -12.49 -16.48
N LEU A 381 -5.60 -11.27 -17.02
CA LEU A 381 -6.47 -10.13 -16.67
C LEU A 381 -7.93 -10.35 -17.12
N LYS A 382 -8.14 -11.05 -18.23
CA LYS A 382 -9.46 -11.23 -18.84
C LYS A 382 -10.39 -12.10 -17.98
N LEU A 383 -11.58 -11.56 -17.67
CA LEU A 383 -12.70 -12.27 -17.08
C LEU A 383 -13.71 -12.67 -18.15
N THR A 384 -14.39 -13.79 -17.93
CA THR A 384 -15.48 -14.29 -18.78
C THR A 384 -16.62 -14.76 -17.91
N LYS A 385 -17.83 -14.86 -18.47
CA LYS A 385 -18.99 -15.38 -17.73
C LYS A 385 -18.73 -16.78 -17.17
N ALA A 386 -18.14 -17.67 -17.98
CA ALA A 386 -17.75 -19.01 -17.54
C ALA A 386 -16.77 -18.98 -16.36
N LYS A 387 -15.78 -18.06 -16.36
CA LYS A 387 -14.88 -17.90 -15.20
C LYS A 387 -15.65 -17.46 -13.95
N LEU A 388 -16.59 -16.54 -14.07
CA LEU A 388 -17.41 -16.08 -12.93
C LEU A 388 -18.29 -17.21 -12.36
N GLU A 389 -18.85 -18.06 -13.24
CA GLU A 389 -19.60 -19.25 -12.84
C GLU A 389 -18.71 -20.26 -12.11
N THR A 390 -17.52 -20.59 -12.64
CA THR A 390 -16.53 -21.44 -11.95
C THR A 390 -16.13 -20.87 -10.58
N LEU A 391 -15.95 -19.55 -10.47
CA LEU A 391 -15.64 -18.88 -9.20
C LEU A 391 -16.79 -19.04 -8.20
N ALA A 392 -18.04 -18.86 -8.63
CA ALA A 392 -19.22 -19.02 -7.79
C ALA A 392 -19.37 -20.46 -7.29
N ASP A 393 -19.09 -21.47 -8.13
CA ASP A 393 -19.10 -22.89 -7.75
C ASP A 393 -18.00 -23.21 -6.72
N GLY A 394 -16.79 -22.69 -6.92
CA GLY A 394 -15.68 -22.81 -5.97
C GLY A 394 -16.01 -22.21 -4.60
N ILE A 395 -16.59 -21.00 -4.58
CA ILE A 395 -17.03 -20.33 -3.34
C ILE A 395 -18.16 -21.12 -2.67
N THR A 396 -19.09 -21.67 -3.44
CA THR A 396 -20.17 -22.52 -2.90
C THR A 396 -19.61 -23.79 -2.25
N THR A 397 -18.58 -24.39 -2.84
CA THR A 397 -17.87 -25.55 -2.27
C THR A 397 -17.21 -25.18 -0.94
N ILE A 398 -16.51 -24.04 -0.87
CA ILE A 398 -15.92 -23.53 0.37
C ILE A 398 -16.99 -23.25 1.43
N ALA A 399 -18.13 -22.67 1.04
CA ALA A 399 -19.22 -22.34 1.94
C ALA A 399 -19.85 -23.58 2.61
N ARG A 400 -19.82 -24.73 1.91
CA ARG A 400 -20.40 -26.01 2.36
C ARG A 400 -19.40 -26.93 3.06
N SER A 401 -18.12 -26.56 3.12
CA SER A 401 -17.10 -27.30 3.87
C SER A 401 -17.42 -27.35 5.36
N ASP A 402 -16.88 -28.36 6.06
CA ASP A 402 -16.97 -28.47 7.52
C ASP A 402 -16.47 -27.22 8.24
N GLU A 403 -16.95 -26.95 9.45
CA GLU A 403 -16.54 -25.77 10.21
C GLU A 403 -15.03 -25.80 10.52
N PRO A 404 -14.24 -24.86 9.96
CA PRO A 404 -12.80 -24.88 10.13
C PRO A 404 -12.34 -24.29 11.47
N ILE A 405 -13.11 -23.39 12.10
CA ILE A 405 -12.69 -22.64 13.29
C ILE A 405 -13.10 -23.40 14.55
N GLY A 406 -12.17 -23.58 15.49
CA GLY A 406 -12.44 -24.22 16.77
C GLY A 406 -12.51 -25.76 16.71
N ARG A 407 -12.14 -26.37 15.57
CA ARG A 407 -12.06 -27.83 15.43
C ARG A 407 -11.06 -28.38 16.45
N MET A 408 -11.52 -29.25 17.34
CA MET A 408 -10.69 -29.82 18.39
C MET A 408 -9.71 -30.83 17.81
N LEU A 409 -8.42 -30.62 18.05
CA LEU A 409 -7.33 -31.46 17.56
C LEU A 409 -6.79 -32.39 18.66
N LYS A 410 -6.75 -31.90 19.90
CA LYS A 410 -6.28 -32.67 21.06
C LYS A 410 -7.12 -32.34 22.28
N ARG A 411 -7.36 -33.34 23.12
CA ARG A 411 -8.01 -33.19 24.42
C ARG A 411 -7.34 -34.10 25.44
N THR A 412 -6.86 -33.52 26.53
CA THR A 412 -6.09 -34.22 27.55
C THR A 412 -6.52 -33.74 28.92
N GLU A 413 -6.88 -34.66 29.80
CA GLU A 413 -6.94 -34.39 31.23
C GLU A 413 -5.50 -34.38 31.75
N LEU A 414 -5.00 -33.21 32.17
CA LEU A 414 -3.68 -33.09 32.76
C LEU A 414 -3.67 -33.62 34.19
N ALA A 415 -4.75 -33.38 34.94
CA ALA A 415 -5.02 -33.88 36.28
C ALA A 415 -6.55 -33.88 36.49
N SER A 416 -7.05 -34.50 37.56
CA SER A 416 -8.49 -34.54 37.85
C SER A 416 -9.11 -33.13 37.81
N GLY A 417 -10.05 -32.90 36.88
CA GLY A 417 -10.70 -31.59 36.70
C GLY A 417 -9.82 -30.48 36.08
N LEU A 418 -8.66 -30.82 35.51
CA LEU A 418 -7.76 -29.93 34.78
C LEU A 418 -7.66 -30.37 33.31
N ILE A 419 -8.48 -29.78 32.44
CA ILE A 419 -8.66 -30.21 31.07
C ILE A 419 -7.97 -29.25 30.10
N LEU A 420 -7.03 -29.78 29.32
CA LEU A 420 -6.35 -29.08 28.23
C LEU A 420 -6.94 -29.51 26.89
N HIS A 421 -7.26 -28.56 26.03
CA HIS A 421 -7.56 -28.84 24.63
C HIS A 421 -6.76 -27.95 23.67
N GLN A 422 -6.44 -28.51 22.51
CA GLN A 422 -5.89 -27.79 21.36
C GLN A 422 -6.97 -27.73 20.28
N GLU A 423 -7.23 -26.56 19.75
CA GLU A 423 -8.23 -26.34 18.69
C GLU A 423 -7.62 -25.54 17.53
N THR A 424 -8.23 -25.59 16.35
CA THR A 424 -7.90 -24.69 15.23
C THR A 424 -8.36 -23.26 15.54
N ALA A 425 -7.60 -22.28 15.08
CA ALA A 425 -7.91 -20.87 15.20
C ALA A 425 -7.48 -20.13 13.93
N PRO A 426 -8.10 -19.01 13.54
CA PRO A 426 -7.65 -18.22 12.41
C PRO A 426 -6.24 -17.67 12.65
N ILE A 427 -5.47 -17.45 11.59
CA ILE A 427 -4.14 -16.83 11.67
C ILE A 427 -4.24 -15.39 12.21
N GLY A 428 -5.21 -14.61 11.72
CA GLY A 428 -5.43 -13.22 12.12
C GLY A 428 -5.73 -12.32 10.92
N VAL A 429 -4.73 -11.56 10.46
CA VAL A 429 -4.82 -10.69 9.28
C VAL A 429 -3.88 -11.16 8.18
N LEU A 430 -4.43 -11.33 6.98
CA LEU A 430 -3.73 -11.75 5.78
C LEU A 430 -3.46 -10.54 4.88
N LEU A 431 -2.25 -10.42 4.34
CA LEU A 431 -1.91 -9.49 3.26
C LEU A 431 -1.66 -10.27 1.97
N VAL A 432 -2.51 -10.10 0.98
CA VAL A 432 -2.37 -10.79 -0.30
C VAL A 432 -2.08 -9.79 -1.41
N ILE A 433 -0.93 -9.98 -2.06
CA ILE A 433 -0.45 -9.12 -3.14
C ILE A 433 -0.48 -9.95 -4.43
N PHE A 434 -1.21 -9.51 -5.45
CA PHE A 434 -1.40 -10.29 -6.68
C PHE A 434 -1.35 -9.43 -7.95
N GLU A 435 -0.89 -10.02 -9.05
CA GLU A 435 -0.75 -9.35 -10.35
C GLU A 435 -1.62 -9.99 -11.43
N SER A 436 -2.26 -9.14 -12.22
CA SER A 436 -3.00 -9.42 -13.45
C SER A 436 -4.03 -10.54 -13.33
N ARG A 437 -4.61 -10.73 -12.15
CA ARG A 437 -5.54 -11.83 -11.83
C ARG A 437 -6.73 -11.34 -10.99
N PRO A 438 -7.69 -10.63 -11.60
CA PRO A 438 -8.86 -10.17 -10.86
C PRO A 438 -9.74 -11.33 -10.35
N ASP A 439 -9.67 -12.50 -10.99
CA ASP A 439 -10.32 -13.75 -10.56
C ASP A 439 -9.82 -14.28 -9.21
N SER A 440 -8.60 -13.96 -8.82
CA SER A 440 -8.03 -14.37 -7.52
C SER A 440 -8.70 -13.64 -6.34
N LEU A 441 -9.16 -12.41 -6.53
CA LEU A 441 -9.75 -11.59 -5.47
C LEU A 441 -10.94 -12.30 -4.76
N PRO A 442 -12.00 -12.74 -5.46
CA PRO A 442 -13.13 -13.42 -4.82
C PRO A 442 -12.76 -14.77 -4.19
N GLN A 443 -11.82 -15.53 -4.76
CA GLN A 443 -11.37 -16.80 -4.18
C GLN A 443 -10.70 -16.57 -2.82
N ILE A 444 -9.77 -15.61 -2.77
CA ILE A 444 -8.98 -15.29 -1.58
C ILE A 444 -9.86 -14.69 -0.49
N ALA A 445 -10.81 -13.83 -0.87
CA ALA A 445 -11.82 -13.31 0.04
C ALA A 445 -12.67 -14.44 0.64
N ALA A 446 -13.14 -15.39 -0.18
CA ALA A 446 -13.94 -16.51 0.31
C ALA A 446 -13.17 -17.40 1.28
N LEU A 447 -11.90 -17.70 0.98
CA LEU A 447 -11.02 -18.46 1.88
C LEU A 447 -10.79 -17.72 3.20
N ALA A 448 -10.49 -16.42 3.16
CA ALA A 448 -10.28 -15.60 4.35
C ALA A 448 -11.55 -15.51 5.22
N LEU A 449 -12.71 -15.28 4.60
CA LEU A 449 -13.99 -15.21 5.30
C LEU A 449 -14.36 -16.56 5.93
N ARG A 450 -14.21 -17.67 5.22
CA ARG A 450 -14.50 -19.02 5.75
C ARG A 450 -13.61 -19.37 6.93
N SER A 451 -12.33 -19.00 6.85
CA SER A 451 -11.32 -19.24 7.89
C SER A 451 -11.32 -18.20 9.01
N GLY A 452 -12.17 -17.18 8.98
CA GLY A 452 -12.30 -16.18 10.06
C GLY A 452 -11.15 -15.17 10.14
N ASN A 453 -10.46 -14.94 9.03
CA ASN A 453 -9.35 -14.01 8.92
C ASN A 453 -9.80 -12.63 8.40
N GLY A 454 -9.10 -11.58 8.83
CA GLY A 454 -9.15 -10.27 8.18
C GLY A 454 -8.23 -10.28 6.96
N LEU A 455 -8.52 -9.46 5.97
CA LEU A 455 -7.82 -9.51 4.69
C LEU A 455 -7.49 -8.12 4.15
N LEU A 456 -6.26 -7.94 3.73
CA LEU A 456 -5.81 -6.84 2.89
C LEU A 456 -5.44 -7.37 1.51
N LEU A 457 -5.98 -6.73 0.48
CA LEU A 457 -5.76 -7.08 -0.91
C LEU A 457 -5.01 -5.97 -1.61
N LYS A 458 -3.93 -6.31 -2.31
CA LYS A 458 -3.26 -5.41 -3.23
C LYS A 458 -3.19 -6.06 -4.61
N GLY A 459 -4.10 -5.65 -5.49
CA GLY A 459 -4.07 -6.05 -6.89
C GLY A 459 -3.11 -5.21 -7.73
N GLY A 460 -2.79 -5.70 -8.93
CA GLY A 460 -2.03 -4.96 -9.95
C GLY A 460 -2.76 -3.70 -10.45
N LYS A 461 -1.99 -2.74 -10.95
CA LYS A 461 -2.51 -1.44 -11.45
C LYS A 461 -3.36 -1.59 -12.72
N GLU A 462 -3.19 -2.70 -13.42
CA GLU A 462 -3.88 -3.08 -14.65
C GLU A 462 -5.29 -3.63 -14.41
N ALA A 463 -5.65 -3.98 -13.16
CA ALA A 463 -6.94 -4.58 -12.80
C ALA A 463 -7.77 -3.70 -11.86
N VAL A 464 -7.55 -2.38 -11.89
CA VAL A 464 -8.12 -1.44 -10.90
C VAL A 464 -9.64 -1.44 -10.93
N HIS A 465 -10.27 -1.39 -12.10
CA HIS A 465 -11.74 -1.31 -12.21
C HIS A 465 -12.38 -2.64 -11.81
N SER A 466 -11.83 -3.76 -12.27
CA SER A 466 -12.28 -5.11 -11.92
C SER A 466 -12.19 -5.35 -10.42
N ASN A 467 -11.05 -5.05 -9.81
CA ASN A 467 -10.83 -5.26 -8.38
C ASN A 467 -11.76 -4.39 -7.53
N ALA A 468 -12.01 -3.14 -7.93
CA ALA A 468 -12.90 -2.24 -7.21
C ALA A 468 -14.35 -2.75 -7.20
N VAL A 469 -14.86 -3.22 -8.35
CA VAL A 469 -16.23 -3.77 -8.44
C VAL A 469 -16.36 -5.08 -7.65
N LEU A 470 -15.38 -5.99 -7.78
CA LEU A 470 -15.38 -7.26 -7.05
C LEU A 470 -15.28 -7.05 -5.54
N HIS A 471 -14.38 -6.17 -5.09
CA HIS A 471 -14.24 -5.82 -3.68
C HIS A 471 -15.53 -5.25 -3.11
N LYS A 472 -16.14 -4.28 -3.81
CA LYS A 472 -17.40 -3.67 -3.41
C LYS A 472 -18.50 -4.71 -3.21
N LEU A 473 -18.70 -5.58 -4.20
CA LEU A 473 -19.69 -6.66 -4.16
C LEU A 473 -19.48 -7.55 -2.92
N ILE A 474 -18.24 -7.95 -2.64
CA ILE A 474 -17.93 -8.81 -1.50
C ILE A 474 -18.24 -8.12 -0.17
N VAL A 475 -17.82 -6.86 0.02
CA VAL A 475 -18.07 -6.16 1.30
C VAL A 475 -19.54 -5.78 1.46
N ASP A 476 -20.28 -5.53 0.37
CA ASP A 476 -21.73 -5.33 0.37
C ASP A 476 -22.44 -6.61 0.84
N ALA A 477 -22.02 -7.79 0.35
CA ALA A 477 -22.56 -9.07 0.78
C ALA A 477 -22.29 -9.35 2.27
N VAL A 478 -21.08 -9.06 2.77
CA VAL A 478 -20.73 -9.19 4.20
C VAL A 478 -21.63 -8.32 5.05
N GLU A 479 -21.73 -7.03 4.74
CA GLU A 479 -22.53 -6.09 5.53
C GLU A 479 -24.01 -6.49 5.56
N ALA A 480 -24.54 -6.88 4.42
CA ALA A 480 -25.96 -7.19 4.29
C ALA A 480 -26.36 -8.51 4.98
N GLU A 481 -25.56 -9.57 4.89
CA GLU A 481 -25.85 -10.84 5.60
C GLU A 481 -25.60 -10.74 7.10
N THR A 482 -24.60 -9.97 7.52
CA THR A 482 -24.27 -9.80 8.95
C THR A 482 -25.04 -8.67 9.62
N LYS A 483 -25.84 -7.92 8.86
CA LYS A 483 -26.60 -6.73 9.32
C LYS A 483 -25.70 -5.70 10.01
N GLY A 484 -24.50 -5.51 9.45
CA GLY A 484 -23.49 -4.59 9.98
C GLY A 484 -22.76 -5.06 11.25
N SER A 485 -23.02 -6.29 11.75
CA SER A 485 -22.26 -6.83 12.90
C SER A 485 -20.80 -7.12 12.57
N VAL A 486 -20.48 -7.35 11.29
CA VAL A 486 -19.11 -7.36 10.77
C VAL A 486 -18.93 -6.13 9.88
N SER A 487 -17.93 -5.33 10.19
CA SER A 487 -17.60 -4.14 9.39
C SER A 487 -17.15 -4.54 7.98
N ARG A 488 -17.52 -3.72 6.99
CA ARG A 488 -17.01 -3.78 5.60
C ARG A 488 -15.48 -3.81 5.54
N ASN A 489 -14.82 -3.20 6.54
CA ASN A 489 -13.36 -3.13 6.64
C ASN A 489 -12.70 -4.46 7.00
N VAL A 490 -13.45 -5.56 7.17
CA VAL A 490 -12.89 -6.92 7.28
C VAL A 490 -12.06 -7.30 6.06
N ILE A 491 -12.38 -6.73 4.89
CA ILE A 491 -11.58 -6.81 3.67
C ILE A 491 -11.22 -5.40 3.21
N GLY A 492 -9.94 -5.04 3.26
CA GLY A 492 -9.40 -3.78 2.73
C GLY A 492 -8.79 -3.96 1.34
N LEU A 493 -9.10 -3.05 0.40
CA LEU A 493 -8.47 -2.99 -0.92
C LEU A 493 -7.47 -1.83 -0.97
N VAL A 494 -6.19 -2.15 -1.05
CA VAL A 494 -5.07 -1.21 -1.11
C VAL A 494 -4.89 -0.78 -2.56
N THR A 495 -4.93 0.52 -2.84
CA THR A 495 -4.92 1.05 -4.21
C THR A 495 -3.56 1.62 -4.61
N SER A 496 -2.77 2.16 -3.67
CA SER A 496 -1.46 2.76 -3.98
C SER A 496 -0.30 1.76 -3.88
N ARG A 497 0.76 1.97 -4.68
CA ARG A 497 1.97 1.12 -4.65
C ARG A 497 2.89 1.48 -3.47
N GLU A 498 2.90 2.75 -3.09
CA GLU A 498 3.75 3.29 -2.02
C GLU A 498 3.39 2.66 -0.66
N GLU A 499 2.11 2.34 -0.46
CA GLU A 499 1.60 1.66 0.73
C GLU A 499 2.09 0.22 0.93
N ILE A 500 2.61 -0.47 -0.11
CA ILE A 500 3.12 -1.84 0.04
C ILE A 500 4.30 -1.89 0.99
N SER A 501 5.24 -0.94 0.87
CA SER A 501 6.43 -0.88 1.73
C SER A 501 6.06 -0.68 3.18
N ASP A 502 5.02 0.12 3.43
CA ASP A 502 4.51 0.39 4.77
C ASP A 502 3.78 -0.84 5.34
N LEU A 503 2.93 -1.50 4.55
CA LEU A 503 2.25 -2.73 4.95
C LEU A 503 3.25 -3.85 5.29
N LEU A 504 4.33 -3.99 4.53
CA LEU A 504 5.36 -5.01 4.78
C LEU A 504 6.14 -4.78 6.09
N ARG A 505 6.00 -3.61 6.73
CA ARG A 505 6.58 -3.29 8.04
C ARG A 505 5.62 -3.50 9.22
N LEU A 506 4.36 -3.86 8.96
CA LEU A 506 3.35 -4.04 10.00
C LEU A 506 3.32 -5.48 10.53
N ASP A 507 4.48 -6.02 10.93
CA ASP A 507 4.58 -7.37 11.53
C ASP A 507 3.92 -7.48 12.92
N ASP A 508 3.47 -6.36 13.50
CA ASP A 508 2.66 -6.31 14.71
C ASP A 508 1.15 -6.47 14.45
N VAL A 509 0.69 -6.24 13.21
CA VAL A 509 -0.73 -6.27 12.82
C VAL A 509 -1.04 -7.36 11.79
N ILE A 510 -0.18 -7.54 10.79
CA ILE A 510 -0.36 -8.50 9.70
C ILE A 510 0.38 -9.78 10.05
N ASP A 511 -0.36 -10.89 10.07
CA ASP A 511 0.12 -12.16 10.59
C ASP A 511 0.66 -13.08 9.47
N LEU A 512 0.25 -12.88 8.20
CA LEU A 512 0.74 -13.63 7.05
C LEU A 512 0.69 -12.82 5.75
N CYS A 513 1.75 -12.85 4.94
CA CYS A 513 1.80 -12.26 3.60
C CYS A 513 1.84 -13.35 2.51
N ILE A 514 1.01 -13.20 1.47
CA ILE A 514 0.86 -14.17 0.39
C ILE A 514 1.02 -13.46 -0.96
N PRO A 515 2.22 -13.51 -1.58
CA PRO A 515 2.44 -13.00 -2.93
C PRO A 515 1.98 -13.99 -4.00
N ARG A 516 1.21 -13.51 -4.98
CA ARG A 516 0.72 -14.25 -6.15
C ARG A 516 1.12 -13.49 -7.43
N GLY A 517 2.36 -13.68 -7.86
CA GLY A 517 2.93 -12.96 -8.97
C GLY A 517 4.22 -13.59 -9.47
N SER A 518 5.08 -12.79 -10.08
CA SER A 518 6.40 -13.23 -10.57
C SER A 518 7.34 -13.64 -9.43
N GLY A 519 8.31 -14.52 -9.72
CA GLY A 519 9.33 -14.93 -8.75
C GLY A 519 10.15 -13.77 -8.21
N SER A 520 10.40 -12.74 -9.02
CA SER A 520 11.08 -11.51 -8.61
C SER A 520 10.27 -10.71 -7.59
N MET A 521 8.94 -10.63 -7.74
CA MET A 521 8.05 -10.04 -6.73
C MET A 521 8.11 -10.82 -5.42
N VAL A 522 8.00 -12.14 -5.48
CA VAL A 522 8.04 -13.01 -4.28
C VAL A 522 9.37 -12.84 -3.55
N ALA A 523 10.49 -12.89 -4.27
CA ALA A 523 11.83 -12.69 -3.72
C ALA A 523 12.00 -11.29 -3.10
N HIS A 524 11.49 -10.25 -3.77
CA HIS A 524 11.50 -8.89 -3.25
C HIS A 524 10.72 -8.78 -1.94
N ILE A 525 9.51 -9.34 -1.86
CA ILE A 525 8.70 -9.31 -0.64
C ILE A 525 9.41 -10.05 0.49
N LYS A 526 9.88 -11.28 0.25
CA LYS A 526 10.63 -12.08 1.24
C LYS A 526 11.85 -11.34 1.81
N LYS A 527 12.54 -10.52 1.00
CA LYS A 527 13.71 -9.75 1.43
C LYS A 527 13.35 -8.51 2.27
N ASN A 528 12.14 -7.98 2.15
CA ASN A 528 11.77 -6.67 2.69
C ASN A 528 10.73 -6.71 3.83
N THR A 529 10.36 -7.90 4.33
CA THR A 529 9.37 -8.03 5.41
C THR A 529 9.82 -9.00 6.49
N ARG A 530 9.33 -8.76 7.72
CA ARG A 530 9.40 -9.71 8.84
C ARG A 530 8.15 -10.56 8.99
N ILE A 531 7.07 -10.19 8.28
CA ILE A 531 5.83 -10.95 8.24
C ILE A 531 6.14 -12.30 7.59
N PRO A 532 5.68 -13.43 8.15
CA PRO A 532 5.81 -14.73 7.48
C PRO A 532 5.24 -14.68 6.05
N VAL A 533 6.00 -15.20 5.09
CA VAL A 533 5.60 -15.19 3.67
C VAL A 533 5.28 -16.62 3.22
N LEU A 534 4.04 -16.84 2.77
CA LEU A 534 3.60 -18.11 2.19
C LEU A 534 3.51 -17.98 0.68
N GLY A 535 4.24 -18.85 -0.03
CA GLY A 535 4.27 -18.89 -1.50
C GLY A 535 5.57 -19.47 -2.03
N HIS A 536 5.62 -19.71 -3.33
CA HIS A 536 6.80 -20.21 -4.03
C HIS A 536 7.39 -19.09 -4.91
N ALA A 537 8.72 -19.11 -5.10
CA ALA A 537 9.39 -18.14 -5.97
C ALA A 537 9.54 -18.67 -7.41
N GLU A 538 9.67 -19.99 -7.56
CA GLU A 538 9.95 -20.67 -8.82
C GLU A 538 9.15 -21.98 -8.88
N GLY A 539 9.03 -22.53 -10.09
CA GLY A 539 8.23 -23.70 -10.44
C GLY A 539 8.98 -24.75 -11.27
N VAL A 540 10.25 -25.01 -10.94
CA VAL A 540 11.05 -26.06 -11.61
C VAL A 540 10.52 -27.44 -11.17
N CYS A 541 9.69 -28.05 -12.02
CA CYS A 541 9.06 -29.34 -11.83
C CYS A 541 9.66 -30.41 -12.75
N HIS A 542 9.76 -31.64 -12.26
CA HIS A 542 10.35 -32.77 -12.96
C HIS A 542 9.36 -33.89 -13.23
N MET A 543 9.62 -34.62 -14.30
CA MET A 543 9.01 -35.92 -14.55
C MET A 543 10.11 -36.93 -14.88
N TYR A 544 10.18 -38.01 -14.12
CA TYR A 544 11.11 -39.11 -14.34
C TYR A 544 10.40 -40.26 -15.05
N ILE A 545 10.93 -40.67 -16.20
CA ILE A 545 10.46 -41.82 -16.96
C ILE A 545 11.35 -43.00 -16.61
N HIS A 546 10.84 -43.88 -15.76
CA HIS A 546 11.56 -45.08 -15.29
C HIS A 546 11.67 -46.13 -16.40
N SER A 547 12.66 -47.03 -16.29
CA SER A 547 12.91 -48.11 -17.26
C SER A 547 11.68 -49.01 -17.53
N GLU A 548 10.83 -49.19 -16.53
CA GLU A 548 9.57 -49.95 -16.57
C GLU A 548 8.32 -49.07 -16.81
N ALA A 549 8.48 -47.93 -17.48
CA ALA A 549 7.35 -47.07 -17.86
C ALA A 549 6.52 -47.65 -19.02
N ASP A 550 5.20 -47.57 -18.90
CA ASP A 550 4.32 -47.62 -20.07
C ASP A 550 4.56 -46.37 -20.93
N MET A 551 5.09 -46.57 -22.14
CA MET A 551 5.47 -45.45 -23.01
C MET A 551 4.27 -44.68 -23.57
N GLY A 552 3.08 -45.29 -23.63
CA GLY A 552 1.85 -44.60 -23.98
C GLY A 552 1.46 -43.59 -22.91
N LYS A 553 1.50 -44.03 -21.64
CA LYS A 553 1.29 -43.14 -20.48
C LYS A 553 2.37 -42.05 -20.42
N ALA A 554 3.65 -42.42 -20.57
CA ALA A 554 4.76 -41.46 -20.55
C ALA A 554 4.59 -40.33 -21.57
N LYS A 555 4.22 -40.67 -22.82
CA LYS A 555 3.96 -39.69 -23.88
C LYS A 555 2.78 -38.77 -23.51
N ALA A 556 1.65 -39.35 -23.09
CA ALA A 556 0.45 -38.58 -22.75
C ALA A 556 0.70 -37.62 -21.57
N LEU A 557 1.34 -38.12 -20.50
CA LEU A 557 1.61 -37.35 -19.28
C LEU A 557 2.63 -36.24 -19.51
N ALA A 558 3.73 -36.50 -20.23
CA ALA A 558 4.75 -35.49 -20.51
C ALA A 558 4.21 -34.36 -21.41
N ILE A 559 3.39 -34.71 -22.41
CA ILE A 559 2.74 -33.72 -23.28
C ILE A 559 1.77 -32.86 -22.49
N ASP A 560 0.86 -33.46 -21.70
CA ASP A 560 -0.08 -32.71 -20.87
C ASP A 560 0.66 -31.78 -19.90
N ALA A 561 1.64 -32.32 -19.18
CA ALA A 561 2.38 -31.60 -18.15
C ALA A 561 3.13 -30.37 -18.70
N LYS A 562 3.59 -30.39 -19.95
CA LYS A 562 4.27 -29.26 -20.60
C LYS A 562 3.32 -28.33 -21.37
N THR A 563 2.28 -28.86 -22.01
CA THR A 563 1.53 -28.13 -23.05
C THR A 563 0.15 -27.63 -22.65
N ASP A 564 -0.47 -28.18 -21.59
CA ASP A 564 -1.78 -27.73 -21.09
C ASP A 564 -1.76 -26.22 -20.76
N TYR A 565 -0.84 -25.82 -19.88
CA TYR A 565 -0.62 -24.42 -19.55
C TYR A 565 0.87 -24.16 -19.24
N PRO A 566 1.70 -23.90 -20.27
CA PRO A 566 3.17 -23.82 -20.10
C PRO A 566 3.66 -22.74 -19.14
N ALA A 567 2.84 -21.70 -18.89
CA ALA A 567 3.17 -20.60 -17.98
C ALA A 567 2.68 -20.83 -16.53
N ALA A 568 2.18 -22.03 -16.22
CA ALA A 568 1.84 -22.43 -14.85
C ALA A 568 3.10 -22.84 -14.09
N CYS A 569 3.16 -22.55 -12.79
CA CYS A 569 4.29 -22.91 -11.93
C CYS A 569 4.45 -24.41 -11.67
N ASN A 570 3.46 -25.22 -12.03
CA ASN A 570 3.50 -26.68 -11.95
C ASN A 570 3.64 -27.33 -13.34
N ALA A 571 3.95 -26.54 -14.38
CA ALA A 571 4.27 -27.09 -15.69
C ALA A 571 5.59 -27.86 -15.62
N LEU A 572 5.70 -28.93 -16.40
CA LEU A 572 6.93 -29.70 -16.50
C LEU A 572 8.05 -28.83 -17.07
N GLU A 573 9.20 -28.76 -16.40
CA GLU A 573 10.37 -27.99 -16.87
C GLU A 573 11.59 -28.87 -17.16
N THR A 574 11.71 -30.02 -16.49
CA THR A 574 12.78 -31.00 -16.72
C THR A 574 12.23 -32.42 -16.85
N LEU A 575 12.51 -33.08 -17.97
CA LEU A 575 12.22 -34.49 -18.19
C LEU A 575 13.49 -35.31 -17.94
N LEU A 576 13.43 -36.19 -16.93
CA LEU A 576 14.49 -37.15 -16.64
C LEU A 576 14.15 -38.50 -17.28
N ILE A 577 15.11 -39.08 -17.98
CA ILE A 577 14.93 -40.36 -18.68
C ILE A 577 15.92 -41.36 -18.11
N ASP A 578 15.43 -42.55 -17.76
CA ASP A 578 16.28 -43.66 -17.37
C ASP A 578 17.19 -44.11 -18.52
N GLU A 579 18.47 -44.33 -18.25
CA GLU A 579 19.47 -44.73 -19.24
C GLU A 579 19.06 -46.01 -20.01
N ALA A 580 18.33 -46.94 -19.38
CA ALA A 580 17.84 -48.14 -20.05
C ALA A 580 16.92 -47.83 -21.24
N LEU A 581 16.10 -46.77 -21.14
CA LEU A 581 15.19 -46.32 -22.21
C LEU A 581 15.94 -45.69 -23.39
N VAL A 582 17.15 -45.19 -23.15
CA VAL A 582 18.02 -44.67 -24.20
C VAL A 582 18.61 -45.83 -24.98
N ASN A 583 19.07 -46.87 -24.27
CA ASN A 583 19.71 -48.04 -24.85
C ASN A 583 18.78 -48.88 -25.73
N ASP A 584 17.49 -48.97 -25.40
CA ASP A 584 16.49 -49.70 -26.19
C ASP A 584 15.77 -48.83 -27.25
N GLY A 585 16.07 -47.52 -27.28
CA GLY A 585 15.56 -46.57 -28.27
C GLY A 585 14.20 -45.93 -27.94
N ARG A 586 13.50 -46.37 -26.88
CA ARG A 586 12.19 -45.81 -26.49
C ARG A 586 12.25 -44.32 -26.15
N ALA A 587 13.38 -43.84 -25.62
CA ALA A 587 13.60 -42.43 -25.32
C ALA A 587 13.41 -41.52 -26.56
N LYS A 588 13.92 -41.95 -27.73
CA LYS A 588 13.85 -41.14 -28.97
C LYS A 588 12.41 -40.93 -29.44
N GLU A 589 11.56 -41.94 -29.28
CA GLU A 589 10.14 -41.83 -29.64
C GLU A 589 9.39 -40.84 -28.75
N LEU A 590 9.68 -40.82 -27.45
CA LEU A 590 9.09 -39.89 -26.50
C LEU A 590 9.48 -38.44 -26.84
N LEU A 591 10.77 -38.21 -27.09
CA LEU A 591 11.29 -36.89 -27.46
C LEU A 591 10.72 -36.40 -28.79
N SER A 592 10.60 -37.29 -29.79
CA SER A 592 9.99 -36.96 -31.06
C SER A 592 8.52 -36.55 -30.91
N ALA A 593 7.75 -37.22 -30.05
CA ALA A 593 6.36 -36.86 -29.78
C ALA A 593 6.23 -35.44 -29.17
N LEU A 594 7.12 -35.08 -28.25
CA LEU A 594 7.18 -33.73 -27.66
C LEU A 594 7.53 -32.65 -28.69
N GLU A 595 8.51 -32.90 -29.55
CA GLU A 595 8.86 -31.99 -30.65
C GLU A 595 7.71 -31.83 -31.65
N HIS A 596 6.94 -32.89 -31.92
CA HIS A 596 5.81 -32.87 -32.85
C HIS A 596 4.68 -31.94 -32.39
N VAL A 597 4.49 -31.80 -31.07
CA VAL A 597 3.51 -30.86 -30.47
C VAL A 597 4.11 -29.46 -30.20
N GLY A 598 5.31 -29.21 -30.73
CA GLY A 598 5.98 -27.90 -30.72
C GLY A 598 6.79 -27.60 -29.47
N VAL A 599 7.19 -28.60 -28.68
CA VAL A 599 8.12 -28.41 -27.56
C VAL A 599 9.55 -28.32 -28.09
N THR A 600 10.27 -27.28 -27.68
CA THR A 600 11.71 -27.13 -27.95
C THR A 600 12.50 -27.80 -26.84
N LEU A 601 13.31 -28.80 -27.19
CA LEU A 601 14.11 -29.55 -26.23
C LEU A 601 15.45 -28.86 -25.95
N HIS A 602 15.77 -28.73 -24.67
CA HIS A 602 17.07 -28.26 -24.17
C HIS A 602 17.80 -29.46 -23.57
N VAL A 603 18.74 -30.01 -24.32
CA VAL A 603 19.38 -31.29 -24.02
C VAL A 603 20.58 -31.06 -23.10
N GLY A 604 20.58 -31.75 -21.97
CA GLY A 604 21.64 -31.72 -20.98
C GLY A 604 22.89 -32.51 -21.38
N PRO A 605 24.01 -32.39 -20.65
CA PRO A 605 25.28 -32.98 -21.04
C PRO A 605 25.29 -34.51 -21.23
N ILE A 606 24.55 -35.27 -20.41
CA ILE A 606 24.53 -36.73 -20.53
C ILE A 606 23.63 -37.13 -21.71
N ALA A 607 22.45 -36.53 -21.81
CA ALA A 607 21.54 -36.74 -22.93
C ALA A 607 22.18 -36.39 -24.30
N ASP A 608 22.98 -35.32 -24.39
CA ASP A 608 23.72 -34.94 -25.60
C ASP A 608 24.78 -35.98 -25.96
N ARG A 609 25.56 -36.43 -24.97
CA ARG A 609 26.59 -37.48 -25.15
C ARG A 609 26.00 -38.79 -25.64
N LEU A 610 24.80 -39.15 -25.17
CA LEU A 610 24.09 -40.37 -25.57
C LEU A 610 23.30 -40.21 -26.89
N GLY A 611 23.44 -39.08 -27.58
CA GLY A 611 22.87 -38.89 -28.92
C GLY A 611 21.36 -38.67 -28.93
N LEU A 612 20.80 -38.05 -27.88
CA LEU A 612 19.39 -37.63 -27.84
C LEU A 612 19.15 -36.25 -28.46
N ALA A 613 20.22 -35.50 -28.78
CA ALA A 613 20.10 -34.20 -29.45
C ALA A 613 19.62 -34.34 -30.90
N THR A 614 18.63 -33.53 -31.27
CA THR A 614 18.12 -33.39 -32.64
C THR A 614 18.60 -32.07 -33.25
N ILE A 615 18.36 -31.86 -34.56
CA ILE A 615 18.64 -30.58 -35.24
C ILE A 615 17.84 -29.41 -34.62
N LYS A 616 16.68 -29.69 -34.02
CA LYS A 616 15.81 -28.68 -33.38
C LYS A 616 16.16 -28.44 -31.92
N SER A 617 16.98 -29.31 -31.32
CA SER A 617 17.37 -29.23 -29.92
C SER A 617 18.38 -28.11 -29.67
N ARG A 618 18.38 -27.57 -28.46
CA ARG A 618 19.41 -26.65 -27.94
C ARG A 618 20.21 -27.37 -26.86
N LYS A 619 21.51 -27.08 -26.73
CA LYS A 619 22.28 -27.60 -25.58
C LYS A 619 22.08 -26.70 -24.37
N THR A 620 21.99 -27.29 -23.18
CA THR A 620 21.93 -26.55 -21.91
C THR A 620 22.83 -27.19 -20.87
N THR A 621 23.33 -26.39 -19.94
CA THR A 621 23.98 -26.84 -18.71
C THR A 621 23.20 -26.42 -17.46
N ASN A 622 22.13 -25.64 -17.61
CA ASN A 622 21.27 -25.24 -16.51
C ASN A 622 20.14 -26.25 -16.31
N MET A 623 20.20 -27.03 -15.22
CA MET A 623 19.21 -28.05 -14.85
C MET A 623 18.06 -27.50 -14.00
N SER A 624 18.14 -26.24 -13.56
CA SER A 624 17.14 -25.57 -12.71
C SER A 624 16.43 -24.43 -13.46
N MET A 625 16.25 -24.55 -14.77
CA MET A 625 15.63 -23.51 -15.57
C MET A 625 14.11 -23.65 -15.59
N GLU A 626 13.38 -22.64 -15.08
CA GLU A 626 11.94 -22.47 -15.32
C GLU A 626 11.75 -21.68 -16.62
N TYR A 627 11.16 -22.30 -17.64
CA TYR A 627 10.98 -21.66 -18.94
C TYR A 627 9.65 -20.93 -19.08
N GLY A 628 8.59 -21.38 -18.40
CA GLY A 628 7.25 -20.77 -18.48
C GLY A 628 6.64 -20.77 -19.89
N THR A 629 7.18 -21.59 -20.80
CA THR A 629 6.87 -21.65 -22.24
C THR A 629 7.03 -23.09 -22.74
N LYS A 630 6.79 -23.36 -24.02
CA LYS A 630 7.00 -24.70 -24.63
C LYS A 630 8.49 -25.06 -24.83
N ASN A 631 9.30 -24.83 -23.82
CA ASN A 631 10.69 -25.28 -23.71
C ASN A 631 10.79 -26.30 -22.57
N LEU A 632 11.62 -27.31 -22.74
CA LEU A 632 11.75 -28.42 -21.79
C LEU A 632 13.21 -28.89 -21.73
N THR A 633 13.78 -28.95 -20.53
CA THR A 633 15.08 -29.58 -20.30
C THR A 633 14.93 -31.10 -20.39
N VAL A 634 15.87 -31.77 -21.05
CA VAL A 634 15.94 -33.24 -21.12
C VAL A 634 17.29 -33.69 -20.62
N GLU A 635 17.31 -34.57 -19.63
CA GLU A 635 18.54 -35.16 -19.10
C GLU A 635 18.37 -36.66 -18.85
N VAL A 636 19.48 -37.40 -18.93
CA VAL A 636 19.51 -38.84 -18.67
C VAL A 636 20.11 -39.11 -17.30
N VAL A 637 19.46 -39.99 -16.54
CA VAL A 637 19.91 -40.50 -15.24
C VAL A 637 20.09 -42.01 -15.33
N ARG A 638 21.03 -42.54 -14.55
CA ARG A 638 21.39 -43.96 -14.59
C ARG A 638 20.24 -44.88 -14.16
N ASP A 639 19.55 -44.47 -13.10
CA ASP A 639 18.53 -45.24 -12.38
C ASP A 639 17.68 -44.33 -11.49
N LEU A 640 16.78 -44.93 -10.70
CA LEU A 640 15.89 -44.25 -9.76
C LEU A 640 16.65 -43.40 -8.72
N ASP A 641 17.76 -43.92 -8.16
CA ASP A 641 18.55 -43.18 -7.18
C ASP A 641 19.17 -41.93 -7.82
N GLY A 642 19.66 -42.06 -9.05
CA GLY A 642 20.12 -40.92 -9.85
C GLY A 642 19.01 -39.89 -10.11
N ALA A 643 17.77 -40.33 -10.36
CA ALA A 643 16.62 -39.45 -10.52
C ALA A 643 16.30 -38.68 -9.23
N VAL A 644 16.26 -39.38 -8.09
CA VAL A 644 16.00 -38.78 -6.77
C VAL A 644 17.08 -37.77 -6.42
N GLN A 645 18.35 -38.11 -6.64
CA GLN A 645 19.47 -37.20 -6.40
C GLN A 645 19.38 -35.94 -7.27
N HIS A 646 19.09 -36.09 -8.57
CA HIS A 646 18.94 -34.96 -9.48
C HIS A 646 17.81 -34.03 -9.02
N ILE A 647 16.63 -34.57 -8.74
CA ILE A 647 15.46 -33.78 -8.37
C ILE A 647 15.70 -33.05 -7.05
N ASN A 648 16.21 -33.72 -6.02
CA ASN A 648 16.50 -33.06 -4.74
C ASN A 648 17.58 -31.97 -4.85
N GLN A 649 18.44 -32.03 -5.87
CA GLN A 649 19.44 -31.00 -6.13
C GLN A 649 18.89 -29.81 -6.93
N PHE A 650 18.06 -30.04 -7.94
CA PHE A 650 17.70 -29.02 -8.94
C PHE A 650 16.24 -28.58 -8.91
N SER A 651 15.38 -29.27 -8.17
CA SER A 651 13.97 -28.89 -7.99
C SER A 651 13.79 -27.62 -7.16
N SER A 652 12.71 -26.91 -7.48
CA SER A 652 12.17 -25.81 -6.66
C SER A 652 11.40 -26.30 -5.41
N GLY A 653 11.27 -27.61 -5.23
CA GLY A 653 10.47 -28.25 -4.19
C GLY A 653 8.97 -28.19 -4.46
N HIS A 654 8.55 -28.01 -5.71
CA HIS A 654 7.15 -27.79 -6.11
C HIS A 654 6.41 -29.11 -6.38
N THR A 655 6.48 -29.63 -7.61
CA THR A 655 5.77 -30.84 -8.01
C THR A 655 6.66 -31.75 -8.84
N GLU A 656 6.77 -33.01 -8.45
CA GLU A 656 7.56 -34.01 -9.18
C GLU A 656 6.71 -35.23 -9.49
N SER A 657 6.99 -35.90 -10.60
CA SER A 657 6.25 -37.11 -11.01
C SER A 657 7.18 -38.22 -11.47
N ILE A 658 6.84 -39.46 -11.16
CA ILE A 658 7.44 -40.65 -11.76
C ILE A 658 6.42 -41.35 -12.65
N VAL A 659 6.86 -41.81 -13.82
CA VAL A 659 6.08 -42.69 -14.70
C VAL A 659 6.69 -44.08 -14.67
N THR A 660 5.96 -45.05 -14.12
CA THR A 660 6.39 -46.46 -14.03
C THR A 660 5.22 -47.40 -13.74
N GLU A 661 5.29 -48.65 -14.20
CA GLU A 661 4.40 -49.72 -13.74
C GLU A 661 4.96 -50.50 -12.53
N ASN A 662 6.21 -50.21 -12.12
CA ASN A 662 6.82 -50.81 -10.95
C ASN A 662 6.38 -50.04 -9.67
N HIS A 663 5.55 -50.68 -8.86
CA HIS A 663 5.02 -50.08 -7.64
C HIS A 663 6.10 -49.81 -6.57
N GLU A 664 7.10 -50.67 -6.43
CA GLU A 664 8.19 -50.47 -5.45
C GLU A 664 9.04 -49.26 -5.85
N ALA A 665 9.34 -49.09 -7.14
CA ALA A 665 10.04 -47.93 -7.65
C ALA A 665 9.23 -46.62 -7.46
N ALA A 666 7.91 -46.68 -7.67
CA ALA A 666 7.02 -45.54 -7.45
C ALA A 666 7.00 -45.11 -5.97
N GLU A 667 6.88 -46.07 -5.05
CA GLU A 667 6.88 -45.79 -3.61
C GLU A 667 8.24 -45.26 -3.14
N ALA A 668 9.34 -45.87 -3.60
CA ALA A 668 10.69 -45.40 -3.30
C ALA A 668 10.94 -43.96 -3.82
N PHE A 669 10.46 -43.64 -5.01
CA PHE A 669 10.48 -42.27 -5.53
C PHE A 669 9.69 -41.31 -4.63
N GLN A 670 8.44 -41.65 -4.30
CA GLN A 670 7.58 -40.81 -3.46
C GLN A 670 8.16 -40.54 -2.06
N GLN A 671 8.86 -41.52 -1.49
CA GLN A 671 9.54 -41.38 -0.21
C GLN A 671 10.86 -40.59 -0.31
N GLY A 672 11.57 -40.72 -1.44
CA GLY A 672 12.88 -40.09 -1.64
C GLY A 672 12.84 -38.62 -2.05
N ILE A 673 11.73 -38.15 -2.62
CA ILE A 673 11.57 -36.78 -3.11
C ILE A 673 11.03 -35.83 -2.04
N ASP A 674 11.73 -34.72 -1.83
CA ASP A 674 11.34 -33.69 -0.87
C ASP A 674 10.70 -32.47 -1.54
N SER A 675 9.62 -32.69 -2.26
CA SER A 675 8.79 -31.66 -2.90
C SER A 675 7.41 -31.55 -2.24
N ALA A 676 6.71 -30.46 -2.52
CA ALA A 676 5.38 -30.22 -1.97
C ALA A 676 4.32 -31.20 -2.50
N CYS A 677 4.47 -31.65 -3.74
CA CYS A 677 3.64 -32.66 -4.38
C CYS A 677 4.52 -33.70 -5.07
N VAL A 678 4.26 -34.99 -4.85
CA VAL A 678 4.99 -36.09 -5.51
C VAL A 678 3.99 -37.10 -6.07
N PHE A 679 4.04 -37.31 -7.38
CA PHE A 679 3.03 -38.05 -8.13
C PHE A 679 3.58 -39.34 -8.75
N HIS A 680 2.69 -40.32 -8.93
CA HIS A 680 2.94 -41.56 -9.66
C HIS A 680 1.94 -41.65 -10.81
N ASN A 681 2.43 -41.79 -12.04
CA ASN A 681 1.62 -41.92 -13.26
C ASN A 681 0.56 -40.81 -13.42
N ALA A 682 0.88 -39.59 -12.97
CA ALA A 682 0.01 -38.42 -13.09
C ALA A 682 0.78 -37.18 -13.52
N SER A 683 0.08 -36.29 -14.22
CA SER A 683 0.64 -35.03 -14.69
C SER A 683 0.95 -34.09 -13.52
N THR A 684 2.04 -33.34 -13.59
CA THR A 684 2.39 -32.32 -12.59
C THR A 684 1.32 -31.22 -12.49
N ARG A 685 0.51 -31.05 -13.56
CA ARG A 685 -0.59 -30.08 -13.63
C ARG A 685 -1.70 -30.33 -12.63
N PHE A 686 -1.79 -31.52 -12.04
CA PHE A 686 -2.76 -31.82 -10.99
C PHE A 686 -2.48 -31.11 -9.66
N ALA A 687 -1.27 -30.60 -9.42
CA ALA A 687 -0.93 -29.83 -8.22
C ALA A 687 -1.62 -28.45 -8.23
N ASP A 688 -2.90 -28.44 -7.85
CA ASP A 688 -3.80 -27.30 -7.88
C ASP A 688 -4.92 -27.52 -6.84
N GLY A 689 -5.28 -26.47 -6.10
CA GLY A 689 -6.22 -26.59 -4.99
C GLY A 689 -7.62 -27.04 -5.40
N TYR A 690 -8.12 -26.61 -6.56
CA TYR A 690 -9.42 -27.06 -7.04
C TYR A 690 -9.36 -28.54 -7.44
N ARG A 691 -8.31 -28.95 -8.16
CA ARG A 691 -8.11 -30.36 -8.56
C ARG A 691 -7.88 -31.30 -7.37
N PHE A 692 -7.35 -30.79 -6.26
CA PHE A 692 -7.21 -31.52 -4.99
C PHE A 692 -8.50 -31.55 -4.15
N GLY A 693 -9.58 -30.93 -4.61
CA GLY A 693 -10.86 -30.90 -3.90
C GLY A 693 -10.92 -29.89 -2.75
N LEU A 694 -10.02 -28.89 -2.73
CA LEU A 694 -10.02 -27.81 -1.72
C LEU A 694 -11.02 -26.69 -2.03
N GLY A 695 -11.68 -26.75 -3.19
CA GLY A 695 -12.63 -25.74 -3.69
C GLY A 695 -11.92 -24.51 -4.29
N ALA A 696 -10.95 -23.93 -3.59
CA ALA A 696 -10.02 -22.94 -4.13
C ALA A 696 -8.68 -23.00 -3.39
N GLU A 697 -7.71 -22.23 -3.88
CA GLU A 697 -6.42 -22.04 -3.23
C GLU A 697 -6.04 -20.56 -3.15
N VAL A 698 -5.33 -20.20 -2.08
CA VAL A 698 -4.71 -18.88 -1.96
C VAL A 698 -3.35 -18.84 -2.66
N GLY A 699 -2.69 -19.99 -2.78
CA GLY A 699 -1.26 -20.14 -3.01
C GLY A 699 -0.89 -21.61 -3.18
N ILE A 700 0.21 -21.86 -3.88
CA ILE A 700 0.99 -23.09 -3.67
C ILE A 700 2.20 -22.71 -2.81
N SER A 701 2.47 -23.49 -1.77
CA SER A 701 3.61 -23.28 -0.87
C SER A 701 4.64 -24.38 -1.04
N THR A 702 5.88 -24.00 -1.32
CA THR A 702 7.05 -24.91 -1.25
C THR A 702 7.76 -24.83 0.11
N GLY A 703 7.25 -24.00 1.03
CA GLY A 703 7.77 -23.91 2.39
C GLY A 703 7.55 -25.20 3.18
N ARG A 704 8.47 -25.48 4.12
CA ARG A 704 8.43 -26.69 4.97
C ARG A 704 7.74 -26.49 6.31
N ILE A 705 7.33 -25.27 6.62
CA ILE A 705 6.69 -24.88 7.88
C ILE A 705 5.27 -24.44 7.56
N HIS A 706 4.34 -24.73 8.48
CA HIS A 706 2.93 -24.34 8.43
C HIS A 706 2.10 -25.07 7.38
N ALA A 707 2.22 -24.71 6.10
CA ALA A 707 1.45 -25.30 4.99
C ALA A 707 2.34 -25.52 3.76
N ARG A 708 2.15 -26.66 3.09
CA ARG A 708 2.95 -27.11 1.95
C ARG A 708 2.04 -27.71 0.87
N GLY A 709 2.28 -27.40 -0.40
CA GLY A 709 1.40 -27.73 -1.52
C GLY A 709 0.31 -26.67 -1.75
N PRO A 710 -0.76 -27.00 -2.50
CA PRO A 710 -1.93 -26.13 -2.63
C PRO A 710 -2.54 -25.78 -1.28
N VAL A 711 -2.74 -24.48 -1.04
CA VAL A 711 -3.14 -23.95 0.27
C VAL A 711 -4.59 -23.49 0.23
N GLY A 712 -5.48 -24.31 0.79
CA GLY A 712 -6.91 -24.00 0.99
C GLY A 712 -7.20 -23.40 2.37
N VAL A 713 -8.43 -23.60 2.87
CA VAL A 713 -8.92 -23.06 4.15
C VAL A 713 -8.03 -23.46 5.33
N GLU A 714 -7.61 -24.73 5.39
CA GLU A 714 -6.82 -25.24 6.53
C GLU A 714 -5.46 -24.56 6.66
N GLY A 715 -4.83 -24.20 5.53
CA GLY A 715 -3.56 -23.47 5.54
C GLY A 715 -3.68 -21.99 5.94
N LEU A 716 -4.89 -21.51 6.21
CA LEU A 716 -5.16 -20.18 6.77
C LEU A 716 -5.55 -20.22 8.26
N LEU A 717 -5.32 -21.36 8.92
CA LEU A 717 -5.57 -21.59 10.33
C LEU A 717 -4.27 -21.93 11.06
N THR A 718 -4.19 -21.53 12.32
CA THR A 718 -3.20 -21.98 13.30
C THR A 718 -3.89 -22.81 14.40
N THR A 719 -3.20 -23.06 15.51
CA THR A 719 -3.77 -23.75 16.66
C THR A 719 -3.69 -22.91 17.94
N LYS A 720 -4.64 -23.14 18.85
CA LYS A 720 -4.69 -22.50 20.17
C LYS A 720 -4.87 -23.55 21.24
N TRP A 721 -4.14 -23.40 22.35
CA TRP A 721 -4.33 -24.20 23.56
C TRP A 721 -5.25 -23.46 24.54
N LYS A 722 -6.21 -24.17 25.11
CA LYS A 722 -7.12 -23.70 26.15
C LYS A 722 -7.10 -24.68 27.31
N LEU A 723 -6.91 -24.15 28.51
CA LEU A 723 -6.87 -24.92 29.75
C LEU A 723 -8.04 -24.50 30.63
N THR A 724 -8.83 -25.47 31.06
CA THR A 724 -9.96 -25.27 31.97
C THR A 724 -9.68 -26.01 33.26
N SER A 725 -9.90 -25.34 34.38
CA SER A 725 -9.73 -25.90 35.72
C SER A 725 -11.03 -25.78 36.48
N GLU A 726 -11.50 -26.87 37.07
CA GLU A 726 -12.71 -26.86 37.91
C GLU A 726 -12.45 -26.29 39.31
N SER A 727 -11.22 -26.43 39.83
CA SER A 727 -10.88 -26.17 41.24
C SER A 727 -9.79 -25.10 41.46
N GLY A 728 -9.42 -24.33 40.42
CA GLY A 728 -8.35 -23.33 40.50
C GLY A 728 -6.95 -23.92 40.70
N HIS A 729 -6.53 -24.86 39.85
CA HIS A 729 -5.22 -25.51 39.93
C HIS A 729 -4.05 -24.52 39.86
N THR A 730 -3.06 -24.72 40.72
CA THR A 730 -1.78 -23.99 40.73
C THR A 730 -0.63 -24.96 40.55
N VAL A 731 0.47 -24.50 39.93
CA VAL A 731 1.67 -25.35 39.71
C VAL A 731 2.28 -25.83 41.03
N ALA A 732 2.18 -25.02 42.10
CA ALA A 732 2.70 -25.36 43.42
C ALA A 732 2.04 -26.63 44.01
N GLN A 733 0.76 -26.88 43.70
CA GLN A 733 0.06 -28.09 44.15
C GLN A 733 0.65 -29.38 43.57
N PHE A 734 1.34 -29.31 42.43
CA PHE A 734 2.02 -30.44 41.79
C PHE A 734 3.48 -30.61 42.24
N THR A 735 3.98 -29.70 43.09
CA THR A 735 5.37 -29.73 43.57
C THR A 735 5.42 -30.22 45.01
N SER A 736 6.19 -31.27 45.26
CA SER A 736 6.47 -31.76 46.62
C SER A 736 7.34 -30.77 47.37
N ASN A 737 6.92 -30.32 48.55
CA ASN A 737 7.73 -29.49 49.45
C ASN A 737 7.24 -29.61 50.91
N ALA A 738 7.94 -28.97 51.85
CA ALA A 738 7.61 -29.03 53.28
C ALA A 738 6.19 -28.52 53.63
N LYS A 739 5.57 -27.70 52.76
CA LYS A 739 4.21 -27.19 52.91
C LYS A 739 3.17 -27.98 52.09
N ASN A 740 3.61 -28.89 51.21
CA ASN A 740 2.78 -29.73 50.35
C ASN A 740 3.39 -31.15 50.26
N PRO A 741 3.22 -31.98 51.30
CA PRO A 741 3.81 -33.31 51.35
C PRO A 741 3.11 -34.32 50.42
N GLU A 742 1.86 -34.06 50.03
CA GLU A 742 1.08 -34.89 49.11
C GLU A 742 0.64 -34.07 47.87
N PRO A 743 1.54 -33.87 46.89
CA PRO A 743 1.21 -33.09 45.71
C PRO A 743 0.18 -33.80 44.82
N LEU A 744 -0.62 -33.01 44.12
CA LEU A 744 -1.45 -33.46 43.01
C LEU A 744 -0.57 -34.12 41.94
N ARG A 745 -1.12 -35.13 41.27
CA ARG A 745 -0.42 -35.87 40.23
C ARG A 745 -0.99 -35.56 38.86
N TYR A 746 -0.08 -35.46 37.88
CA TYR A 746 -0.50 -35.42 36.49
C TYR A 746 -1.00 -36.79 36.04
N THR A 747 -2.16 -36.82 35.37
CA THR A 747 -2.73 -38.02 34.75
C THR A 747 -2.35 -38.13 33.27
N HIS A 748 -2.24 -36.99 32.57
CA HIS A 748 -2.01 -36.91 31.12
C HIS A 748 -2.93 -37.83 30.30
N LYS A 749 -4.14 -38.07 30.80
CA LYS A 749 -5.10 -39.00 30.20
C LYS A 749 -5.67 -38.37 28.94
N LYS A 750 -5.40 -38.99 27.78
CA LYS A 750 -6.04 -38.60 26.51
C LYS A 750 -7.55 -38.83 26.65
N LEU A 751 -8.32 -37.81 26.29
CA LEU A 751 -9.78 -37.88 26.25
C LEU A 751 -10.25 -37.95 24.81
N GLU A 752 -11.44 -38.51 24.59
CA GLU A 752 -12.07 -38.47 23.27
C GLU A 752 -12.30 -37.03 22.83
N LEU A 753 -12.09 -36.80 21.53
CA LEU A 753 -12.43 -35.54 20.88
C LEU A 753 -13.96 -35.47 20.81
N ILE A 754 -14.55 -34.57 21.58
CA ILE A 754 -15.99 -34.33 21.51
C ILE A 754 -16.19 -33.44 20.28
N ALA A 755 -17.07 -33.84 19.36
CA ALA A 755 -17.52 -32.94 18.30
C ALA A 755 -18.06 -31.67 18.98
N GLN A 756 -17.67 -30.47 18.51
CA GLN A 756 -18.23 -29.24 19.06
C GLN A 756 -19.76 -29.33 18.96
N GLU A 757 -20.44 -29.51 20.10
CA GLU A 757 -21.88 -29.27 20.17
C GLU A 757 -22.09 -27.84 19.67
N LYS A 758 -23.09 -27.64 18.80
CA LYS A 758 -23.50 -26.32 18.32
C LYS A 758 -23.80 -25.44 19.54
N SER A 759 -22.80 -24.70 20.01
CA SER A 759 -22.84 -23.84 21.19
C SER A 759 -23.68 -22.59 20.87
N ASN A 760 -25.00 -22.80 20.76
CA ASN A 760 -26.02 -21.78 20.58
C ASN A 760 -26.62 -21.33 21.92
N ALA A 761 -25.81 -21.27 22.99
CA ALA A 761 -26.25 -20.74 24.27
C ALA A 761 -25.41 -19.53 24.66
N ARG A 762 -25.95 -18.32 24.42
CA ARG A 762 -25.55 -17.12 25.16
C ARG A 762 -25.56 -17.48 26.66
N PRO A 763 -24.54 -17.12 27.46
CA PRO A 763 -24.66 -17.23 28.90
C PRO A 763 -25.87 -16.37 29.32
N LYS A 764 -26.92 -16.99 29.86
CA LYS A 764 -27.92 -16.24 30.60
C LYS A 764 -27.17 -15.53 31.73
N SER A 765 -27.30 -14.21 31.80
CA SER A 765 -26.78 -13.46 32.93
C SER A 765 -27.41 -14.02 34.21
N SER A 766 -26.61 -14.71 35.01
CA SER A 766 -26.96 -14.96 36.39
C SER A 766 -26.79 -13.63 37.12
N ARG A 767 -27.91 -12.97 37.40
CA ARG A 767 -27.98 -12.02 38.51
C ARG A 767 -27.58 -12.78 39.78
N LEU A 768 -26.46 -12.38 40.36
CA LEU A 768 -26.21 -12.39 41.81
C LEU A 768 -25.59 -11.04 42.15
#